data_AF-A0A010R861-F1
#
_entry.id   AF-A0A010R861-F1
#
_cell.length_a   1.000
_cell.length_b   1.000
_cell.length_c   1.000
_cell.angle_alpha   90.00
_cell.angle_beta   90.00
_cell.angle_gamma   90.00
#
_symmetry.space_group_name_H-M   'P 1'
#
loop_
_entity.id
_entity.type
_entity.pdbx_description
1 polymer ?
#
loop_
_entity_poly.entity_id
_entity_poly.type
_entity_poly.pdbx_seq_one_letter_code
_entity_poly.pdbx_strand_id
1 'polypeptide(L)'
;MATWTPKIMSPDKLSAEEFKHLLAEYEPLIESISSTKGAKPGQKTLKELDHFRYVEAPTQFSEYEPKRGMDHDDVKLLVEWKLRHGTFRPTLMKLVSSNDSSTVAKTIQDAIASYQSTSDLSAALGILTKLKGIGPATASLLLAVHFSEKVMFFSDEGYYWLCNKNQKMSLKYNTKEYESLNIQVEKLTKRLDVSALDVEKVAYVLFHQEGVDPKLTLKRSLTKAAKTAAPQTKAAAAAEKRKKSPEDVVEDKMPCSDGKTGPVRDTADGNDKPDHMIQSESVDLLEVDTRCTRPQSEDHQQIQYGASASTTRYVAAIHAASRCNMEDDMFPNEYGQGDDTSPLPELDFSSISDDLLSQFLSPFDTPSLLWSQSFPIALDNHPRGFMRADEIFTENGGPIPLPPRFAQIKRSLVAGKEHAIVQSWQRLLVALRAEIAVIGVRKSDIIPTIDFAELQNHARVSEFTAKLRRRGGAIIRNVVPASEAHAWREETETYLSENPHTKGWPTRDPHLFGIYWSPSQIKGRAHPNVLEAQRFLMRLWRSRDPSAPVVADLPVAYADRLRIRTPGDEAWHLNAHVDGGSVERWESDGYGNAGTYQRIWDGKWEDYDPWDSSTRLRVTSDLYNGAGSCSMFRMFQGWLSMSDINPADGTLLLCPMLQLATTYFLLRPFFSPRNPSPTSPNFLARENWALDFAQTSIIQGAVPSYTQELNSALHPHLQLDKSLVRIPPVRPGDYVVWHPDMVYGVDRVPTSSAPATIMYIPACPLTQTNALYLARQRKAFLLGQPSPDFGGGKGETTHTGRPGTQEVSDAGGDDGLRAMGLLPWEDKEGRSPTEKALVGMANAILFPESYDMV
;
A
#
# COMPACT_ATOMS: atom_id res chain seq x y z
N MET A 1 7.79 -17.07 40.75
CA MET A 1 9.10 -16.37 40.79
C MET A 1 8.92 -15.03 40.12
N ALA A 2 9.57 -13.96 40.59
CA ALA A 2 9.46 -12.66 39.94
C ALA A 2 10.19 -12.65 38.58
N THR A 3 9.57 -12.09 37.55
CA THR A 3 10.16 -11.95 36.21
C THR A 3 11.17 -10.82 36.20
N TRP A 4 12.46 -11.16 36.17
CA TRP A 4 13.57 -10.21 36.15
C TRP A 4 13.81 -9.69 34.74
N THR A 5 13.22 -8.55 34.39
CA THR A 5 13.58 -7.79 33.18
C THR A 5 14.94 -7.11 33.39
N PRO A 6 15.92 -7.24 32.47
CA PRO A 6 17.18 -6.53 32.59
C PRO A 6 16.92 -5.02 32.44
N LYS A 7 17.31 -4.23 33.44
CA LYS A 7 17.08 -2.79 33.44
C LYS A 7 18.20 -2.08 32.68
N ILE A 8 17.95 -1.75 31.40
CA ILE A 8 18.85 -0.90 30.60
C ILE A 8 19.21 0.35 31.42
N MET A 9 20.52 0.65 31.52
CA MET A 9 21.03 1.68 32.41
C MET A 9 20.76 3.08 31.86
N SER A 10 20.47 4.04 32.75
CA SER A 10 20.29 5.45 32.37
C SER A 10 21.66 6.11 32.17
N PRO A 11 21.84 6.93 31.11
CA PRO A 11 23.12 7.55 30.79
C PRO A 11 23.59 8.54 31.88
N ASP A 12 22.68 9.08 32.68
CA ASP A 12 23.00 9.96 33.83
C ASP A 12 23.63 9.21 35.01
N LYS A 13 23.44 7.88 35.08
CA LYS A 13 23.79 7.05 36.24
C LYS A 13 24.95 6.07 35.99
N LEU A 14 25.40 5.95 34.76
CA LEU A 14 26.48 5.05 34.35
C LEU A 14 27.85 5.59 34.81
N SER A 15 28.68 4.75 35.43
CA SER A 15 30.07 5.06 35.80
C SER A 15 31.03 4.90 34.62
N ALA A 16 32.26 5.41 34.75
CA ALA A 16 33.30 5.23 33.73
C ALA A 16 33.77 3.77 33.62
N GLU A 17 33.76 3.03 34.73
CA GLU A 17 34.09 1.60 34.81
C GLU A 17 33.00 0.75 34.15
N GLU A 18 31.73 1.06 34.42
CA GLU A 18 30.58 0.39 33.81
C GLU A 18 30.52 0.67 32.29
N PHE A 19 30.78 1.90 31.87
CA PHE A 19 30.91 2.27 30.45
C PHE A 19 32.04 1.48 29.76
N LYS A 20 33.22 1.40 30.39
CA LYS A 20 34.36 0.60 29.88
C LYS A 20 34.04 -0.89 29.79
N HIS A 21 33.24 -1.44 30.71
CA HIS A 21 32.76 -2.82 30.61
C HIS A 21 31.79 -3.00 29.45
N LEU A 22 30.82 -2.11 29.26
CA LEU A 22 29.86 -2.20 28.15
C LEU A 22 30.56 -2.08 26.79
N LEU A 23 31.54 -1.18 26.68
CA LEU A 23 32.36 -1.00 25.48
C LEU A 23 33.15 -2.26 25.10
N ALA A 24 33.70 -2.97 26.10
CA ALA A 24 34.45 -4.21 25.89
C ALA A 24 33.61 -5.39 25.35
N GLU A 25 32.28 -5.37 25.54
CA GLU A 25 31.37 -6.39 25.00
C GLU A 25 30.94 -6.13 23.55
N TYR A 26 31.32 -4.98 22.95
CA TYR A 26 30.95 -4.64 21.57
C TYR A 26 31.50 -5.61 20.51
N GLU A 27 32.81 -5.88 20.54
CA GLU A 27 33.47 -6.77 19.57
C GLU A 27 32.97 -8.23 19.68
N PRO A 28 32.83 -8.84 20.88
CA PRO A 28 32.15 -10.13 21.03
C PRO A 28 30.71 -10.17 20.50
N LEU A 29 29.96 -9.07 20.67
CA LEU A 29 28.58 -8.96 20.22
C LEU A 29 28.49 -8.87 18.68
N ILE A 30 29.34 -8.06 18.03
CA ILE A 30 29.42 -7.98 16.56
C ILE A 30 29.86 -9.32 15.96
N GLU A 31 30.80 -10.05 16.59
CA GLU A 31 31.17 -11.40 16.15
C GLU A 31 29.99 -12.39 16.26
N SER A 32 29.23 -12.35 17.36
CA SER A 32 28.02 -13.18 17.55
C SER A 32 26.90 -12.84 16.56
N ILE A 33 26.66 -11.54 16.31
CA ILE A 33 25.63 -11.10 15.36
C ILE A 33 26.06 -11.39 13.92
N SER A 34 27.33 -11.19 13.57
CA SER A 34 27.86 -11.43 12.22
C SER A 34 27.84 -12.91 11.85
N SER A 35 28.22 -13.80 12.77
CA SER A 35 28.14 -15.25 12.57
C SER A 35 26.70 -15.77 12.49
N THR A 36 25.76 -15.11 13.17
CA THR A 36 24.32 -15.46 13.14
C THR A 36 23.60 -14.92 11.89
N LYS A 37 23.89 -13.68 11.46
CA LYS A 37 23.29 -13.05 10.26
C LYS A 37 23.88 -13.60 8.95
N GLY A 38 25.17 -13.96 8.95
CA GLY A 38 25.89 -14.48 7.78
C GLY A 38 26.08 -13.48 6.63
N ALA A 39 26.61 -14.00 5.52
CA ALA A 39 26.79 -13.27 4.27
C ALA A 39 26.54 -14.19 3.05
N LYS A 40 26.14 -13.59 1.92
CA LYS A 40 26.06 -14.27 0.62
C LYS A 40 27.48 -14.41 0.04
N PRO A 41 27.75 -15.39 -0.85
CA PRO A 41 28.99 -15.41 -1.61
C PRO A 41 29.24 -14.08 -2.32
N GLY A 42 30.44 -13.51 -2.16
CA GLY A 42 30.82 -12.20 -2.71
C GLY A 42 30.37 -10.97 -1.91
N GLN A 43 29.61 -11.13 -0.82
CA GLN A 43 29.20 -10.02 0.06
C GLN A 43 30.03 -10.02 1.34
N LYS A 44 30.41 -8.83 1.85
CA LYS A 44 31.06 -8.69 3.16
C LYS A 44 30.13 -9.12 4.31
N THR A 45 30.70 -9.72 5.34
CA THR A 45 30.04 -9.98 6.61
C THR A 45 29.83 -8.69 7.41
N LEU A 46 28.98 -8.72 8.44
CA LEU A 46 28.83 -7.55 9.33
C LEU A 46 30.18 -7.21 9.99
N LYS A 47 30.96 -8.21 10.43
CA LYS A 47 32.26 -7.99 11.07
C LYS A 47 33.27 -7.28 10.15
N GLU A 48 33.32 -7.63 8.87
CA GLU A 48 34.20 -6.95 7.89
C GLU A 48 33.74 -5.51 7.58
N LEU A 49 32.43 -5.26 7.57
CA LEU A 49 31.87 -3.92 7.38
C LEU A 49 32.06 -3.05 8.62
N ASP A 50 32.03 -3.65 9.82
CA ASP A 50 32.22 -2.98 11.10
C ASP A 50 33.70 -2.60 11.31
N HIS A 51 34.61 -3.52 10.97
CA HIS A 51 36.05 -3.23 10.85
C HIS A 51 36.32 -2.10 9.85
N PHE A 52 35.63 -2.09 8.70
CA PHE A 52 35.72 -0.97 7.77
C PHE A 52 35.25 0.35 8.39
N ARG A 53 34.05 0.37 9.00
CA ARG A 53 33.44 1.56 9.63
C ARG A 53 34.29 2.20 10.74
N TYR A 54 34.89 1.38 11.62
CA TYR A 54 35.56 1.87 12.83
C TYR A 54 37.10 1.78 12.81
N VAL A 55 37.71 1.08 11.85
CA VAL A 55 39.18 0.93 11.76
C VAL A 55 39.70 1.43 10.41
N GLU A 56 39.25 0.85 9.30
CA GLU A 56 39.83 1.19 7.98
C GLU A 56 39.43 2.58 7.48
N ALA A 57 38.18 2.99 7.69
CA ALA A 57 37.68 4.27 7.20
C ALA A 57 38.23 5.46 8.03
N PRO A 58 38.22 5.46 9.38
CA PRO A 58 38.86 6.54 10.14
C PRO A 58 40.36 6.66 9.83
N THR A 59 41.08 5.54 9.66
CA THR A 59 42.51 5.56 9.28
C THR A 59 42.78 5.91 7.81
N GLN A 60 41.74 6.13 6.99
CA GLN A 60 41.86 6.69 5.64
C GLN A 60 41.38 8.15 5.54
N PHE A 61 40.40 8.55 6.36
CA PHE A 61 39.63 9.79 6.14
C PHE A 61 39.56 10.75 7.34
N SER A 62 40.16 10.42 8.49
CA SER A 62 40.17 11.28 9.70
C SER A 62 40.55 12.73 9.40
N GLU A 63 39.91 13.69 10.08
CA GLU A 63 40.19 15.13 9.95
C GLU A 63 41.67 15.51 10.19
N TYR A 64 42.40 14.68 10.93
CA TYR A 64 43.78 14.93 11.35
C TYR A 64 44.83 14.39 10.36
N GLU A 65 44.58 13.22 9.75
CA GLU A 65 45.50 12.55 8.81
C GLU A 65 44.76 11.87 7.63
N PRO A 66 44.08 12.64 6.75
CA PRO A 66 43.37 12.07 5.61
C PRO A 66 44.36 11.59 4.54
N LYS A 67 44.36 10.29 4.25
CA LYS A 67 45.22 9.66 3.24
C LYS A 67 44.70 9.84 1.82
N ARG A 68 43.38 10.00 1.68
CA ARG A 68 42.66 10.32 0.44
C ARG A 68 41.28 10.90 0.77
N GLY A 69 40.58 11.43 -0.22
CA GLY A 69 39.15 11.72 -0.09
C GLY A 69 38.31 10.44 -0.03
N MET A 70 37.18 10.49 0.68
CA MET A 70 36.15 9.46 0.65
C MET A 70 35.43 9.51 -0.70
N ASP A 71 35.34 8.37 -1.38
CA ASP A 71 34.70 8.25 -2.69
C ASP A 71 33.32 7.57 -2.62
N HIS A 72 32.71 7.34 -3.78
CA HIS A 72 31.37 6.80 -3.89
C HIS A 72 31.28 5.31 -3.49
N ASP A 73 32.35 4.52 -3.63
CA ASP A 73 32.35 3.12 -3.22
C ASP A 73 32.59 2.97 -1.71
N ASP A 74 33.36 3.89 -1.09
CA ASP A 74 33.41 4.01 0.38
C ASP A 74 32.04 4.33 0.98
N VAL A 75 31.30 5.26 0.38
CA VAL A 75 29.93 5.61 0.80
C VAL A 75 28.99 4.42 0.68
N LYS A 76 29.12 3.60 -0.38
CA LYS A 76 28.36 2.34 -0.50
C LYS A 76 28.72 1.36 0.62
N LEU A 77 30.00 1.18 0.96
CA LEU A 77 30.42 0.31 2.07
C LEU A 77 29.88 0.78 3.42
N LEU A 78 29.88 2.09 3.69
CA LEU A 78 29.29 2.66 4.93
C LEU A 78 27.76 2.49 4.96
N VAL A 79 27.09 2.62 3.82
CA VAL A 79 25.65 2.37 3.68
C VAL A 79 25.32 0.89 3.80
N GLU A 80 26.18 -0.02 3.32
CA GLU A 80 26.02 -1.46 3.50
C GLU A 80 26.20 -1.87 4.97
N TRP A 81 27.22 -1.31 5.65
CA TRP A 81 27.38 -1.45 7.10
C TRP A 81 26.09 -1.04 7.81
N LYS A 82 25.61 0.19 7.58
CA LYS A 82 24.38 0.72 8.18
C LYS A 82 23.16 -0.18 7.97
N LEU A 83 23.00 -0.71 6.76
CA LEU A 83 21.89 -1.60 6.39
C LEU A 83 21.97 -3.01 7.01
N ARG A 84 23.17 -3.47 7.39
CA ARG A 84 23.41 -4.75 8.09
C ARG A 84 23.49 -4.61 9.61
N HIS A 85 23.87 -3.44 10.10
CA HIS A 85 24.04 -3.08 11.51
C HIS A 85 22.68 -2.80 12.16
N GLY A 86 21.95 -1.78 11.65
CA GLY A 86 20.64 -1.36 12.14
C GLY A 86 19.47 -1.67 11.18
N THR A 87 18.46 -0.79 11.16
CA THR A 87 17.21 -0.96 10.42
C THR A 87 17.40 -1.00 8.89
N PHE A 88 17.17 -2.18 8.28
CA PHE A 88 17.30 -2.42 6.83
C PHE A 88 16.27 -1.64 5.99
N ARG A 89 16.73 -1.01 4.89
CA ARG A 89 15.93 -0.20 3.96
C ARG A 89 16.33 -0.52 2.51
N PRO A 90 15.56 -1.33 1.75
CA PRO A 90 16.02 -1.92 0.50
C PRO A 90 16.35 -0.91 -0.60
N THR A 91 15.62 0.21 -0.68
CA THR A 91 15.84 1.24 -1.71
C THR A 91 17.07 2.12 -1.46
N LEU A 92 17.64 2.11 -0.25
CA LEU A 92 18.68 3.05 0.17
C LEU A 92 19.96 2.90 -0.68
N MET A 93 20.40 1.67 -0.94
CA MET A 93 21.59 1.40 -1.75
C MET A 93 21.41 1.80 -3.21
N LYS A 94 20.22 1.57 -3.78
CA LYS A 94 19.85 1.95 -5.16
C LYS A 94 19.85 3.48 -5.33
N LEU A 95 19.34 4.21 -4.33
CA LEU A 95 19.35 5.69 -4.33
C LEU A 95 20.78 6.25 -4.19
N VAL A 96 21.56 5.75 -3.24
CA VAL A 96 22.95 6.17 -3.03
C VAL A 96 23.79 5.91 -4.30
N SER A 97 23.71 4.70 -4.85
CA SER A 97 24.42 4.31 -6.07
C SER A 97 23.99 5.06 -7.34
N SER A 98 22.89 5.83 -7.30
CA SER A 98 22.39 6.64 -8.41
C SER A 98 22.93 8.08 -8.46
N ASN A 99 23.82 8.44 -7.52
CA ASN A 99 24.55 9.71 -7.58
C ASN A 99 25.75 9.59 -8.52
N ASP A 100 26.13 10.70 -9.15
CA ASP A 100 27.41 10.79 -9.85
C ASP A 100 28.57 10.78 -8.84
N SER A 101 29.61 9.99 -9.12
CA SER A 101 30.74 9.80 -8.21
C SER A 101 31.55 11.08 -7.96
N SER A 102 31.66 11.98 -8.95
CA SER A 102 32.36 13.26 -8.77
C SER A 102 31.55 14.22 -7.86
N THR A 103 30.23 14.19 -8.01
CA THR A 103 29.27 14.94 -7.20
C THR A 103 29.26 14.44 -5.75
N VAL A 104 29.34 13.13 -5.53
CA VAL A 104 29.47 12.53 -4.18
C VAL A 104 30.75 13.02 -3.50
N ALA A 105 31.92 12.81 -4.12
CA ALA A 105 33.21 13.18 -3.55
C ALA A 105 33.29 14.69 -3.24
N LYS A 106 32.84 15.55 -4.17
CA LYS A 106 32.79 16.99 -3.95
C LYS A 106 31.84 17.39 -2.81
N THR A 107 30.62 16.85 -2.77
CA THR A 107 29.64 17.23 -1.73
C THR A 107 30.11 16.81 -0.34
N ILE A 108 30.85 15.70 -0.23
CA ILE A 108 31.51 15.28 1.01
C ILE A 108 32.64 16.26 1.38
N GLN A 109 33.51 16.63 0.44
CA GLN A 109 34.56 17.62 0.67
C GLN A 109 34.02 18.99 1.13
N ASP A 110 32.97 19.48 0.46
CA ASP A 110 32.29 20.75 0.80
C ASP A 110 31.69 20.69 2.23
N ALA A 111 31.14 19.55 2.64
CA ALA A 111 30.57 19.34 3.98
C ALA A 111 31.64 19.25 5.09
N ILE A 112 32.76 18.56 4.83
CA ILE A 112 33.90 18.47 5.75
C ILE A 112 34.49 19.86 6.00
N ALA A 113 34.76 20.61 4.93
CA ALA A 113 35.31 21.96 5.01
C ALA A 113 34.33 22.92 5.73
N SER A 114 33.03 22.80 5.48
CA SER A 114 32.00 23.53 6.20
C SER A 114 32.03 23.23 7.71
N TYR A 115 32.09 21.95 8.11
CA TYR A 115 32.15 21.59 9.53
C TYR A 115 33.45 22.06 10.19
N GLN A 116 34.61 21.86 9.56
CA GLN A 116 35.91 22.32 10.07
C GLN A 116 35.96 23.85 10.27
N SER A 117 35.32 24.63 9.37
CA SER A 117 35.31 26.09 9.45
C SER A 117 34.29 26.68 10.42
N THR A 118 33.29 25.91 10.87
CA THR A 118 32.13 26.47 11.63
C THR A 118 31.80 25.73 12.91
N SER A 119 32.20 24.45 13.04
CA SER A 119 31.68 23.49 14.02
C SER A 119 30.15 23.28 13.97
N ASP A 120 29.47 23.72 12.89
CA ASP A 120 28.03 23.59 12.72
C ASP A 120 27.66 22.27 12.03
N LEU A 121 27.16 21.31 12.83
CA LEU A 121 26.63 20.04 12.31
C LEU A 121 25.40 20.25 11.41
N SER A 122 24.53 21.20 11.71
CA SER A 122 23.29 21.43 10.96
C SER A 122 23.61 21.91 9.53
N ALA A 123 24.59 22.81 9.38
CA ALA A 123 25.13 23.23 8.09
C ALA A 123 25.78 22.06 7.32
N ALA A 124 26.66 21.28 7.97
CA ALA A 124 27.36 20.16 7.33
C ALA A 124 26.40 19.04 6.88
N LEU A 125 25.42 18.68 7.71
CA LEU A 125 24.34 17.76 7.33
C LEU A 125 23.54 18.33 6.16
N GLY A 126 23.18 19.62 6.17
CA GLY A 126 22.45 20.28 5.09
C GLY A 126 23.18 20.33 3.74
N ILE A 127 24.51 20.13 3.72
CA ILE A 127 25.28 19.91 2.49
C ILE A 127 25.17 18.44 2.05
N LEU A 128 25.44 17.49 2.95
CA LEU A 128 25.40 16.06 2.63
C LEU A 128 24.01 15.56 2.20
N THR A 129 22.92 16.11 2.76
CA THR A 129 21.55 15.71 2.41
C THR A 129 21.08 16.16 1.03
N LYS A 130 21.94 16.79 0.23
CA LYS A 130 21.71 17.05 -1.20
C LYS A 130 21.92 15.80 -2.07
N LEU A 131 22.62 14.78 -1.57
CA LEU A 131 22.86 13.51 -2.27
C LEU A 131 21.66 12.57 -2.13
N LYS A 132 21.28 11.91 -3.24
CA LYS A 132 20.15 10.96 -3.26
C LYS A 132 20.40 9.81 -2.29
N GLY A 133 19.41 9.49 -1.46
CA GLY A 133 19.51 8.45 -0.44
C GLY A 133 20.30 8.83 0.82
N ILE A 134 20.79 10.07 0.94
CA ILE A 134 21.49 10.54 2.13
C ILE A 134 20.56 11.45 2.93
N GLY A 135 19.82 10.88 3.89
CA GLY A 135 19.11 11.63 4.92
C GLY A 135 20.02 11.98 6.11
N PRO A 136 19.55 12.74 7.13
CA PRO A 136 20.35 13.15 8.28
C PRO A 136 21.12 12.01 8.96
N ALA A 137 20.51 10.83 9.09
CA ALA A 137 21.20 9.66 9.66
C ALA A 137 22.28 9.05 8.75
N THR A 138 22.28 9.29 7.44
CA THR A 138 23.40 8.87 6.57
C THR A 138 24.45 9.98 6.51
N ALA A 139 24.04 11.25 6.53
CA ALA A 139 24.95 12.39 6.62
C ALA A 139 25.80 12.36 7.91
N SER A 140 25.17 12.13 9.07
CA SER A 140 25.87 11.95 10.35
C SER A 140 26.84 10.76 10.33
N LEU A 141 26.51 9.69 9.59
CA LEU A 141 27.39 8.52 9.47
C LEU A 141 28.69 8.86 8.73
N LEU A 142 28.61 9.63 7.64
CA LEU A 142 29.81 10.06 6.91
C LEU A 142 30.67 10.99 7.79
N LEU A 143 30.05 11.98 8.46
CA LEU A 143 30.78 12.87 9.37
C LEU A 143 31.41 12.12 10.55
N ALA A 144 30.73 11.11 11.12
CA ALA A 144 31.25 10.25 12.19
C ALA A 144 32.40 9.30 11.76
N VAL A 145 32.81 9.30 10.49
CA VAL A 145 34.06 8.69 10.01
C VAL A 145 35.21 9.70 10.03
N HIS A 146 34.96 10.95 9.63
CA HIS A 146 35.97 12.01 9.62
C HIS A 146 36.25 12.58 11.02
N PHE A 147 35.23 12.63 11.89
CA PHE A 147 35.24 13.34 13.17
C PHE A 147 34.87 12.40 14.34
N SER A 148 35.40 11.18 14.38
CA SER A 148 35.00 10.08 15.28
C SER A 148 34.98 10.42 16.78
N GLU A 149 35.86 11.32 17.23
CA GLU A 149 35.90 11.78 18.62
C GLU A 149 34.71 12.66 19.00
N LYS A 150 34.20 13.43 18.03
CA LYS A 150 33.28 14.56 18.23
C LYS A 150 31.85 14.26 17.75
N VAL A 151 31.70 13.44 16.72
CA VAL A 151 30.45 13.26 15.97
C VAL A 151 29.98 11.82 16.03
N MET A 152 28.79 11.60 16.59
CA MET A 152 28.12 10.30 16.65
C MET A 152 27.26 10.06 15.40
N PHE A 153 27.22 8.84 14.88
CA PHE A 153 26.18 8.45 13.92
C PHE A 153 24.80 8.44 14.60
N PHE A 154 23.80 9.00 13.93
CA PHE A 154 22.39 8.97 14.36
C PHE A 154 21.80 7.55 14.21
N SER A 155 22.12 6.68 15.18
CA SER A 155 21.54 5.35 15.33
C SER A 155 20.22 5.38 16.12
N ASP A 156 19.39 4.36 15.91
CA ASP A 156 18.12 4.19 16.62
C ASP A 156 18.41 4.00 18.13
N GLU A 157 19.42 3.18 18.45
CA GLU A 157 19.86 2.82 19.80
C GLU A 157 20.44 4.02 20.57
N GLY A 158 21.25 4.85 19.90
CA GLY A 158 21.80 6.08 20.48
C GLY A 158 20.71 7.06 20.89
N TYR A 159 19.68 7.21 20.04
CA TYR A 159 18.53 8.06 20.34
C TYR A 159 17.65 7.49 21.47
N TYR A 160 17.41 6.18 21.48
CA TYR A 160 16.66 5.52 22.55
C TYR A 160 17.34 5.68 23.91
N TRP A 161 18.67 5.51 23.97
CA TRP A 161 19.45 5.62 25.19
C TRP A 161 19.56 7.06 25.71
N LEU A 162 19.98 7.99 24.84
CA LEU A 162 20.38 9.35 25.26
C LEU A 162 19.22 10.35 25.30
N CYS A 163 18.21 10.21 24.43
CA CYS A 163 17.09 11.14 24.35
C CYS A 163 15.80 10.58 24.96
N ASN A 164 15.49 9.30 24.73
CA ASN A 164 14.17 8.73 25.06
C ASN A 164 14.13 7.89 26.36
N LYS A 165 15.09 8.03 27.28
CA LYS A 165 15.11 7.33 28.58
C LYS A 165 14.95 5.80 28.45
N ASN A 166 15.60 5.22 27.44
CA ASN A 166 15.59 3.80 27.07
C ASN A 166 14.29 3.29 26.41
N GLN A 167 13.37 4.19 26.03
CA GLN A 167 12.12 3.82 25.35
C GLN A 167 12.29 3.77 23.83
N LYS A 168 11.91 2.64 23.23
CA LYS A 168 11.81 2.46 21.77
C LYS A 168 10.57 3.21 21.26
N MET A 169 10.78 4.30 20.52
CA MET A 169 9.74 5.15 19.93
C MET A 169 10.02 5.38 18.43
N SER A 170 9.04 5.86 17.66
CA SER A 170 9.27 6.17 16.25
C SER A 170 10.17 7.41 16.08
N LEU A 171 11.36 7.22 15.47
CA LEU A 171 12.24 8.32 15.03
C LEU A 171 11.71 8.92 13.73
N LYS A 172 11.75 10.25 13.59
CA LYS A 172 11.45 10.95 12.33
C LYS A 172 12.71 11.15 11.46
N TYR A 173 13.90 10.88 12.01
CA TYR A 173 15.22 11.04 11.39
C TYR A 173 15.49 12.45 10.87
N ASN A 174 15.01 13.47 11.59
CA ASN A 174 15.14 14.88 11.20
C ASN A 174 16.28 15.60 11.95
N THR A 175 16.71 16.75 11.45
CA THR A 175 17.87 17.48 12.00
C THR A 175 17.69 17.89 13.47
N LYS A 176 16.48 18.22 13.93
CA LYS A 176 16.24 18.60 15.34
C LYS A 176 16.39 17.43 16.31
N GLU A 177 16.06 16.22 15.87
CA GLU A 177 16.32 15.00 16.65
C GLU A 177 17.83 14.74 16.72
N TYR A 178 18.57 14.99 15.62
CA TYR A 178 20.02 14.87 15.63
C TYR A 178 20.72 15.94 16.48
N GLU A 179 20.25 17.19 16.43
CA GLU A 179 20.70 18.29 17.31
C GLU A 179 20.44 17.93 18.79
N SER A 180 19.28 17.37 19.10
CA SER A 180 18.96 16.85 20.44
C SER A 180 19.91 15.73 20.86
N LEU A 181 20.19 14.77 19.97
CA LEU A 181 21.14 13.68 20.21
C LEU A 181 22.54 14.22 20.51
N ASN A 182 23.07 15.11 19.66
CA ASN A 182 24.38 15.71 19.84
C ASN A 182 24.52 16.44 21.19
N ILE A 183 23.50 17.19 21.62
CA ILE A 183 23.47 17.85 22.93
C ILE A 183 23.59 16.85 24.10
N GLN A 184 23.07 15.63 23.98
CA GLN A 184 23.20 14.60 25.02
C GLN A 184 24.52 13.83 24.91
N VAL A 185 25.01 13.57 23.69
CA VAL A 185 26.36 13.00 23.44
C VAL A 185 27.41 13.91 24.07
N GLU A 186 27.40 15.21 23.77
CA GLU A 186 28.34 16.18 24.32
C GLU A 186 28.36 16.24 25.86
N LYS A 187 27.21 16.03 26.52
CA LYS A 187 27.17 15.94 27.99
C LYS A 187 27.81 14.65 28.49
N LEU A 188 27.54 13.53 27.82
CA LEU A 188 28.04 12.23 28.25
C LEU A 188 29.55 12.09 28.01
N THR A 189 30.06 12.53 26.85
CA THR A 189 31.50 12.54 26.55
C THR A 189 32.26 13.43 27.53
N LYS A 190 31.77 14.65 27.80
CA LYS A 190 32.36 15.56 28.81
C LYS A 190 32.22 15.07 30.25
N ARG A 191 31.25 14.20 30.57
CA ARG A 191 31.05 13.63 31.92
C ARG A 191 31.92 12.40 32.19
N LEU A 192 32.19 11.59 31.17
CA LEU A 192 32.89 10.30 31.31
C LEU A 192 34.32 10.28 30.75
N ASP A 193 34.73 11.32 30.02
CA ASP A 193 36.02 11.41 29.30
C ASP A 193 36.18 10.28 28.27
N VAL A 194 35.25 10.26 27.31
CA VAL A 194 35.09 9.20 26.28
C VAL A 194 34.73 9.78 24.90
N SER A 195 35.04 9.07 23.83
CA SER A 195 34.75 9.49 22.45
C SER A 195 33.27 9.35 22.08
N ALA A 196 32.80 10.13 21.09
CA ALA A 196 31.47 9.95 20.51
C ALA A 196 31.28 8.55 19.87
N LEU A 197 32.36 7.99 19.30
CA LEU A 197 32.41 6.63 18.74
C LEU A 197 32.22 5.53 19.80
N ASP A 198 32.76 5.71 21.02
CA ASP A 198 32.54 4.74 22.09
C ASP A 198 31.11 4.81 22.64
N VAL A 199 30.52 6.01 22.67
CA VAL A 199 29.10 6.20 23.01
C VAL A 199 28.18 5.51 21.99
N GLU A 200 28.53 5.54 20.69
CA GLU A 200 27.87 4.80 19.60
C GLU A 200 27.90 3.28 19.84
N LYS A 201 29.04 2.75 20.26
CA LYS A 201 29.22 1.32 20.58
C LYS A 201 28.47 0.89 21.83
N VAL A 202 28.56 1.65 22.92
CA VAL A 202 27.87 1.33 24.19
C VAL A 202 26.34 1.37 24.02
N ALA A 203 25.81 2.33 23.25
CA ALA A 203 24.39 2.37 22.90
C ALA A 203 23.94 1.08 22.19
N TYR A 204 24.69 0.62 21.20
CA TYR A 204 24.36 -0.59 20.44
C TYR A 204 24.38 -1.85 21.32
N VAL A 205 25.37 -1.98 22.23
CA VAL A 205 25.46 -3.11 23.19
C VAL A 205 24.22 -3.16 24.09
N LEU A 206 23.84 -2.03 24.68
CA LEU A 206 22.71 -1.92 25.61
C LEU A 206 21.37 -2.36 25.01
N PHE A 207 21.22 -2.29 23.68
CA PHE A 207 19.99 -2.64 22.97
C PHE A 207 19.99 -4.02 22.28
N HIS A 208 21.14 -4.72 22.27
CA HIS A 208 21.31 -6.00 21.55
C HIS A 208 21.80 -7.19 22.41
N GLN A 209 22.16 -6.98 23.69
CA GLN A 209 22.64 -8.06 24.57
C GLN A 209 21.62 -9.20 24.84
N GLU A 210 20.31 -8.98 24.69
CA GLU A 210 19.26 -9.97 25.00
C GLU A 210 19.23 -11.20 24.07
N GLY A 211 20.07 -11.25 23.03
CA GLY A 211 20.13 -12.35 22.05
C GLY A 211 21.13 -13.49 22.34
N VAL A 212 21.92 -13.43 23.41
CA VAL A 212 23.05 -14.37 23.64
C VAL A 212 22.63 -15.60 24.45
N ASP A 213 22.77 -16.82 23.90
CA ASP A 213 22.50 -18.08 24.61
C ASP A 213 23.43 -18.24 25.84
N PRO A 214 22.91 -18.31 27.08
CA PRO A 214 23.71 -18.50 28.30
C PRO A 214 24.64 -19.72 28.28
N LYS A 215 24.35 -20.74 27.45
CA LYS A 215 25.18 -21.94 27.30
C LYS A 215 26.55 -21.66 26.65
N LEU A 216 26.66 -20.62 25.83
CA LEU A 216 27.94 -20.18 25.26
C LEU A 216 28.81 -19.53 26.34
N THR A 217 28.22 -18.67 27.17
CA THR A 217 28.89 -17.98 28.28
C THR A 217 29.44 -18.97 29.30
N LEU A 218 28.67 -20.00 29.66
CA LEU A 218 29.08 -21.03 30.61
C LEU A 218 30.18 -21.96 30.06
N LYS A 219 30.18 -22.27 28.75
CA LYS A 219 31.31 -22.98 28.13
C LYS A 219 32.58 -22.15 28.10
N ARG A 220 32.47 -20.82 27.87
CA ARG A 220 33.64 -19.93 27.76
C ARG A 220 34.33 -19.66 29.10
N SER A 221 33.60 -19.67 30.23
CA SER A 221 34.22 -19.54 31.56
C SER A 221 35.05 -20.79 31.93
N LEU A 222 34.51 -22.00 31.68
CA LEU A 222 35.20 -23.26 31.95
C LEU A 222 36.50 -23.40 31.12
N THR A 223 36.49 -23.01 29.85
CA THR A 223 37.71 -23.03 29.01
C THR A 223 38.73 -21.94 29.36
N LYS A 224 38.31 -20.84 29.99
CA LYS A 224 39.22 -19.79 30.48
C LYS A 224 39.87 -20.17 31.81
N ALA A 225 39.13 -20.82 32.72
CA ALA A 225 39.67 -21.34 33.97
C ALA A 225 40.74 -22.43 33.76
N ALA A 226 40.58 -23.27 32.73
CA ALA A 226 41.50 -24.36 32.41
C ALA A 226 42.87 -23.93 31.83
N LYS A 227 43.12 -22.62 31.62
CA LYS A 227 44.36 -22.10 31.00
C LYS A 227 45.30 -21.37 31.97
N THR A 228 45.02 -21.36 33.28
CA THR A 228 45.80 -20.63 34.28
C THR A 228 46.55 -21.57 35.23
N ALA A 229 47.42 -22.42 34.69
CA ALA A 229 48.33 -23.29 35.44
C ALA A 229 49.76 -23.23 34.86
N ALA A 230 50.76 -23.43 35.74
CA ALA A 230 52.16 -23.04 35.56
C ALA A 230 52.95 -23.75 34.42
N PRO A 231 54.08 -23.18 33.93
CA PRO A 231 54.72 -23.58 32.67
C PRO A 231 55.86 -24.60 32.82
N GLN A 232 56.18 -25.32 31.73
CA GLN A 232 57.45 -26.03 31.55
C GLN A 232 58.05 -25.86 30.15
N THR A 233 59.34 -26.15 30.03
CA THR A 233 60.28 -25.60 29.03
C THR A 233 60.63 -26.54 27.86
N LYS A 234 61.26 -25.93 26.83
CA LYS A 234 62.44 -26.39 26.04
C LYS A 234 62.30 -26.90 24.58
N ALA A 235 63.33 -26.48 23.83
CA ALA A 235 63.97 -27.09 22.65
C ALA A 235 63.37 -26.84 21.25
N ALA A 236 64.24 -26.95 20.24
CA ALA A 236 64.00 -26.50 18.86
C ALA A 236 64.88 -27.24 17.82
N ALA A 237 64.38 -27.36 16.58
CA ALA A 237 65.08 -27.58 15.30
C ALA A 237 64.05 -27.29 14.16
N ALA A 238 64.28 -26.70 12.97
CA ALA A 238 65.44 -26.39 12.12
C ALA A 238 65.52 -27.26 10.83
N ALA A 239 65.97 -26.65 9.72
CA ALA A 239 66.25 -27.23 8.38
C ALA A 239 65.05 -27.67 7.47
N GLU A 240 65.10 -27.60 6.12
CA GLU A 240 65.76 -26.64 5.19
C GLU A 240 65.34 -26.81 3.69
N LYS A 241 65.62 -25.77 2.86
CA LYS A 241 66.09 -25.78 1.45
C LYS A 241 65.18 -26.07 0.21
N ARG A 242 65.27 -25.08 -0.72
CA ARG A 242 65.26 -25.10 -2.22
C ARG A 242 63.90 -25.22 -2.94
N LYS A 243 63.56 -24.37 -3.93
CA LYS A 243 64.19 -23.99 -5.25
C LYS A 243 64.16 -25.18 -6.25
N LYS A 244 63.87 -24.99 -7.54
CA LYS A 244 63.98 -23.79 -8.42
C LYS A 244 63.05 -23.91 -9.66
N SER A 245 62.78 -22.82 -10.37
CA SER A 245 62.35 -22.81 -11.78
C SER A 245 63.53 -22.97 -12.76
N PRO A 246 63.26 -23.31 -14.03
CA PRO A 246 63.72 -22.48 -15.16
C PRO A 246 62.67 -22.33 -16.30
N GLU A 247 63.06 -21.65 -17.39
CA GLU A 247 62.19 -21.17 -18.48
C GLU A 247 62.23 -21.99 -19.81
N ASP A 248 61.17 -21.79 -20.61
CA ASP A 248 61.12 -21.60 -22.08
C ASP A 248 61.48 -22.65 -23.18
N VAL A 249 60.82 -22.39 -24.33
CA VAL A 249 61.01 -22.80 -25.75
C VAL A 249 60.75 -24.26 -26.20
N VAL A 250 59.77 -24.43 -27.12
CA VAL A 250 59.86 -24.99 -28.50
C VAL A 250 58.48 -25.49 -28.99
N GLU A 251 58.19 -25.30 -30.28
CA GLU A 251 56.93 -25.60 -30.99
C GLU A 251 56.80 -27.09 -31.40
N ASP A 252 55.61 -27.54 -31.83
CA ASP A 252 55.37 -27.84 -33.27
C ASP A 252 53.89 -28.17 -33.64
N LYS A 253 53.55 -27.91 -34.92
CA LYS A 253 52.51 -28.48 -35.80
C LYS A 253 51.02 -28.59 -35.38
N MET A 254 50.31 -27.53 -35.77
CA MET A 254 49.06 -27.61 -36.56
C MET A 254 49.32 -28.25 -37.96
N PRO A 255 48.30 -28.76 -38.68
CA PRO A 255 47.73 -28.03 -39.84
C PRO A 255 46.19 -28.27 -39.98
N CYS A 256 45.36 -27.64 -40.82
CA CYS A 256 45.39 -26.48 -41.75
C CYS A 256 43.89 -26.07 -41.97
N SER A 257 43.45 -25.03 -42.70
CA SER A 257 44.08 -24.03 -43.60
C SER A 257 43.09 -22.86 -43.86
N ASP A 258 43.64 -21.65 -44.04
CA ASP A 258 43.17 -20.51 -44.88
C ASP A 258 41.76 -19.89 -44.71
N GLY A 259 41.53 -18.57 -44.86
CA GLY A 259 42.42 -17.40 -45.05
C GLY A 259 41.58 -16.10 -44.88
N LYS A 260 42.04 -15.05 -44.17
CA LYS A 260 42.93 -13.94 -44.62
C LYS A 260 42.39 -13.12 -45.82
N THR A 261 42.44 -11.77 -45.87
CA THR A 261 42.75 -10.69 -44.88
C THR A 261 42.42 -9.31 -45.48
N GLY A 262 42.00 -8.35 -44.64
CA GLY A 262 42.53 -6.97 -44.64
C GLY A 262 41.95 -5.91 -45.60
N PRO A 263 42.28 -4.61 -45.40
CA PRO A 263 41.67 -3.45 -46.09
C PRO A 263 42.68 -2.62 -46.92
N VAL A 264 42.22 -1.51 -47.57
CA VAL A 264 42.86 -0.15 -47.58
C VAL A 264 42.27 0.82 -48.66
N ARG A 265 41.83 2.01 -48.19
CA ARG A 265 41.84 3.38 -48.80
C ARG A 265 41.05 3.84 -50.06
N ASP A 266 40.48 5.03 -49.86
CA ASP A 266 40.54 6.28 -50.66
C ASP A 266 39.67 6.58 -51.90
N THR A 267 39.45 7.90 -52.05
CA THR A 267 38.94 8.71 -53.17
C THR A 267 37.43 8.92 -53.37
N ALA A 268 37.17 10.17 -53.80
CA ALA A 268 35.94 10.88 -54.12
C ALA A 268 35.16 10.25 -55.31
N ASP A 269 34.04 10.79 -55.83
CA ASP A 269 33.68 12.21 -55.98
C ASP A 269 32.19 12.40 -56.37
N GLY A 270 31.73 13.67 -56.44
CA GLY A 270 30.62 14.11 -57.32
C GLY A 270 29.17 13.95 -56.85
N ASN A 271 28.48 15.09 -56.70
CA ASN A 271 27.28 15.57 -57.45
C ASN A 271 26.35 14.56 -58.18
N ASP A 272 25.04 14.81 -58.38
CA ASP A 272 24.33 16.10 -58.38
C ASP A 272 22.81 16.03 -58.03
N LYS A 273 22.12 17.18 -58.04
CA LYS A 273 20.65 17.38 -57.95
C LYS A 273 20.06 17.76 -59.35
N PRO A 274 18.76 18.10 -59.52
CA PRO A 274 17.49 17.66 -58.88
C PRO A 274 16.46 17.15 -59.95
N ASP A 275 15.17 16.96 -59.60
CA ASP A 275 14.07 17.91 -59.93
C ASP A 275 12.66 17.37 -60.31
N HIS A 276 11.68 18.26 -60.05
CA HIS A 276 10.32 18.42 -60.59
C HIS A 276 9.13 17.46 -60.34
N MET A 277 7.99 18.11 -60.05
CA MET A 277 6.60 17.62 -59.95
C MET A 277 5.90 17.54 -61.33
N ILE A 278 4.85 16.73 -61.46
CA ILE A 278 3.67 17.04 -62.31
C ILE A 278 2.35 16.77 -61.52
N GLN A 279 1.30 17.47 -61.96
CA GLN A 279 0.04 17.80 -61.32
C GLN A 279 -1.01 16.67 -61.13
N SER A 280 -1.95 17.02 -60.25
CA SER A 280 -3.35 16.57 -60.07
C SER A 280 -4.18 16.24 -61.32
N GLU A 281 -5.23 15.43 -61.12
CA GLU A 281 -6.61 15.83 -61.50
C GLU A 281 -7.68 15.09 -60.66
N SER A 282 -8.96 15.53 -60.75
CA SER A 282 -10.05 15.12 -59.84
C SER A 282 -11.45 15.29 -60.46
N VAL A 283 -12.36 14.31 -60.30
CA VAL A 283 -13.83 14.55 -60.19
C VAL A 283 -14.61 13.33 -59.64
N ASP A 284 -15.34 13.56 -58.55
CA ASP A 284 -16.79 13.39 -58.31
C ASP A 284 -17.63 12.13 -58.69
N LEU A 285 -18.44 11.74 -57.67
CA LEU A 285 -19.89 11.42 -57.64
C LEU A 285 -20.48 10.28 -58.51
N LEU A 286 -21.15 9.32 -57.85
CA LEU A 286 -22.63 9.34 -57.69
C LEU A 286 -23.17 8.25 -56.73
N GLU A 287 -24.47 8.32 -56.42
CA GLU A 287 -25.22 7.48 -55.47
C GLU A 287 -25.84 6.20 -56.09
N VAL A 288 -26.35 5.27 -55.28
CA VAL A 288 -27.81 4.92 -55.19
C VAL A 288 -28.08 3.63 -54.38
N ASP A 289 -29.11 3.72 -53.55
CA ASP A 289 -29.83 2.77 -52.67
C ASP A 289 -30.18 1.35 -53.22
N THR A 290 -30.60 0.48 -52.28
CA THR A 290 -31.69 -0.54 -52.35
C THR A 290 -31.41 -1.99 -51.88
N ARG A 291 -31.85 -2.25 -50.63
CA ARG A 291 -32.78 -3.34 -50.21
C ARG A 291 -32.49 -4.82 -50.54
N CYS A 292 -32.22 -5.55 -49.45
CA CYS A 292 -33.05 -6.66 -48.93
C CYS A 292 -33.48 -7.84 -49.84
N THR A 293 -33.13 -9.07 -49.43
CA THR A 293 -34.05 -10.23 -49.50
C THR A 293 -33.67 -11.34 -48.51
N ARG A 294 -34.64 -12.19 -48.17
CA ARG A 294 -34.53 -13.38 -47.31
C ARG A 294 -35.26 -14.53 -48.00
N PRO A 295 -34.82 -15.79 -47.83
CA PRO A 295 -35.76 -16.93 -47.89
C PRO A 295 -35.73 -17.80 -46.61
N GLN A 296 -36.68 -18.73 -46.53
CA GLN A 296 -36.86 -19.75 -45.48
C GLN A 296 -36.90 -21.15 -46.13
N SER A 297 -37.48 -22.15 -45.42
CA SER A 297 -37.62 -23.59 -45.75
C SER A 297 -36.28 -24.36 -45.79
N GLU A 298 -36.05 -25.37 -44.93
CA GLU A 298 -36.73 -26.68 -44.79
C GLU A 298 -36.37 -27.60 -45.98
N ASP A 299 -35.79 -28.79 -45.78
CA ASP A 299 -36.52 -29.97 -45.28
C ASP A 299 -35.64 -31.02 -44.54
N HIS A 300 -36.24 -32.13 -44.12
CA HIS A 300 -35.66 -33.21 -43.32
C HIS A 300 -34.77 -34.21 -44.09
N GLN A 301 -33.77 -34.76 -43.40
CA GLN A 301 -33.46 -36.21 -43.52
C GLN A 301 -32.97 -36.80 -42.20
N GLN A 302 -33.29 -38.08 -41.98
CA GLN A 302 -33.21 -38.77 -40.68
C GLN A 302 -32.47 -40.11 -40.83
N ILE A 303 -31.32 -40.26 -40.16
CA ILE A 303 -30.58 -41.53 -40.07
C ILE A 303 -30.25 -41.82 -38.59
N GLN A 304 -30.15 -43.12 -38.25
CA GLN A 304 -30.34 -43.65 -36.91
C GLN A 304 -29.06 -43.85 -36.06
N TYR A 305 -29.29 -43.80 -34.73
CA TYR A 305 -28.60 -44.49 -33.63
C TYR A 305 -27.07 -44.66 -33.62
N GLY A 306 -26.45 -44.05 -32.60
CA GLY A 306 -25.06 -44.30 -32.18
C GLY A 306 -24.81 -43.85 -30.74
N ALA A 307 -25.59 -44.36 -29.77
CA ALA A 307 -25.58 -43.87 -28.39
C ALA A 307 -24.44 -44.46 -27.54
N SER A 308 -23.66 -43.58 -26.90
CA SER A 308 -22.78 -43.90 -25.77
C SER A 308 -22.90 -42.78 -24.73
N ALA A 309 -23.27 -43.11 -23.49
CA ALA A 309 -23.72 -42.13 -22.50
C ALA A 309 -22.77 -42.04 -21.29
N SER A 310 -22.30 -40.83 -20.97
CA SER A 310 -21.58 -40.57 -19.69
C SER A 310 -21.61 -39.11 -19.18
N THR A 311 -22.56 -38.26 -19.61
CA THR A 311 -22.52 -36.80 -19.28
C THR A 311 -23.85 -36.18 -18.83
N THR A 312 -24.66 -36.89 -18.02
CA THR A 312 -25.92 -36.33 -17.49
C THR A 312 -26.23 -36.73 -16.03
N ARG A 313 -25.30 -36.44 -15.09
CA ARG A 313 -25.53 -36.67 -13.63
C ARG A 313 -25.01 -35.58 -12.68
N TYR A 314 -24.74 -34.36 -13.15
CA TYR A 314 -24.17 -33.29 -12.30
C TYR A 314 -24.97 -31.97 -12.22
N VAL A 315 -26.18 -31.91 -12.77
CA VAL A 315 -27.02 -30.68 -12.80
C VAL A 315 -28.28 -30.80 -11.90
N ALA A 316 -28.64 -32.01 -11.45
CA ALA A 316 -29.87 -32.26 -10.71
C ALA A 316 -29.76 -32.19 -9.17
N ALA A 317 -28.56 -31.93 -8.61
CA ALA A 317 -28.29 -32.13 -7.18
C ALA A 317 -28.39 -30.87 -6.29
N ILE A 318 -28.59 -29.68 -6.86
CA ILE A 318 -28.55 -28.39 -6.12
C ILE A 318 -29.96 -27.81 -5.86
N HIS A 319 -31.01 -28.32 -6.53
CA HIS A 319 -32.38 -27.79 -6.43
C HIS A 319 -33.29 -28.50 -5.40
N ALA A 320 -32.76 -29.42 -4.58
CA ALA A 320 -33.54 -30.35 -3.75
C ALA A 320 -33.36 -30.16 -2.23
N ALA A 321 -32.98 -28.98 -1.76
CA ALA A 321 -32.70 -28.69 -0.34
C ALA A 321 -33.40 -27.43 0.22
N SER A 322 -34.54 -27.01 -0.37
CA SER A 322 -35.33 -25.86 0.10
C SER A 322 -36.82 -26.01 -0.22
N ARG A 323 -37.47 -26.98 0.44
CA ARG A 323 -38.93 -27.07 0.65
C ARG A 323 -39.21 -28.14 1.72
N CYS A 324 -40.37 -28.06 2.38
CA CYS A 324 -40.71 -28.62 3.72
C CYS A 324 -40.14 -27.72 4.86
N ASN A 325 -40.93 -27.19 5.80
CA ASN A 325 -42.34 -27.47 6.15
C ASN A 325 -43.28 -26.25 6.07
N MET A 326 -44.50 -26.59 5.67
CA MET A 326 -45.81 -25.95 5.95
C MET A 326 -46.51 -26.84 7.02
N GLU A 327 -47.61 -26.54 7.71
CA GLU A 327 -48.66 -25.48 7.77
C GLU A 327 -49.35 -25.69 9.16
N ASP A 328 -50.11 -24.81 9.83
CA ASP A 328 -50.50 -23.38 9.71
C ASP A 328 -51.11 -22.94 11.07
N ASP A 329 -51.42 -21.66 11.32
CA ASP A 329 -52.55 -21.27 12.21
C ASP A 329 -53.01 -19.80 12.07
N MET A 330 -54.30 -19.52 12.31
CA MET A 330 -55.02 -18.36 11.74
C MET A 330 -55.90 -17.53 12.71
N PHE A 331 -55.76 -16.19 12.59
CA PHE A 331 -56.77 -15.14 12.91
C PHE A 331 -57.26 -14.97 14.39
N PRO A 332 -57.97 -13.87 14.75
CA PRO A 332 -58.41 -12.70 13.97
C PRO A 332 -57.94 -11.31 14.50
N ASN A 333 -58.33 -10.26 13.77
CA ASN A 333 -58.24 -8.85 14.18
C ASN A 333 -59.22 -8.49 15.31
N GLU A 334 -58.96 -7.39 16.02
CA GLU A 334 -60.02 -6.53 16.56
C GLU A 334 -59.70 -5.04 16.35
N TYR A 335 -60.74 -4.21 16.20
CA TYR A 335 -60.64 -2.76 15.94
C TYR A 335 -60.84 -1.98 17.25
N GLY A 336 -60.10 -0.88 17.44
CA GLY A 336 -60.36 0.09 18.50
C GLY A 336 -60.10 1.52 18.04
N GLN A 337 -61.13 2.35 17.99
CA GLN A 337 -60.99 3.80 17.85
C GLN A 337 -60.89 4.44 19.24
N GLY A 338 -60.02 5.44 19.39
CA GLY A 338 -59.89 6.25 20.59
C GLY A 338 -59.14 7.53 20.25
N ASP A 339 -59.89 8.63 20.20
CA ASP A 339 -59.38 9.99 19.92
C ASP A 339 -59.57 10.83 21.19
N ASP A 340 -58.48 11.28 21.81
CA ASP A 340 -58.51 12.32 22.85
C ASP A 340 -57.14 13.01 22.99
N THR A 341 -57.17 14.26 23.43
CA THR A 341 -56.02 15.19 23.42
C THR A 341 -55.52 15.53 24.82
N SER A 342 -54.25 15.27 25.12
CA SER A 342 -53.52 15.85 26.25
C SER A 342 -52.00 15.67 26.10
N PRO A 343 -51.15 16.50 26.75
CA PRO A 343 -49.72 16.57 26.49
C PRO A 343 -48.91 15.39 27.05
N LEU A 344 -47.72 15.19 26.45
CA LEU A 344 -46.75 14.15 26.82
C LEU A 344 -46.27 14.30 28.28
N PRO A 345 -46.05 13.18 29.02
CA PRO A 345 -45.28 13.20 30.25
C PRO A 345 -43.78 13.35 29.96
N GLU A 346 -43.04 13.96 30.88
CA GLU A 346 -41.57 13.97 30.84
C GLU A 346 -41.04 12.55 31.02
N LEU A 347 -40.03 12.17 30.22
CA LEU A 347 -39.44 10.83 30.27
C LEU A 347 -38.44 10.74 31.44
N ASP A 348 -38.81 9.96 32.46
CA ASP A 348 -37.88 9.56 33.52
C ASP A 348 -36.90 8.49 32.99
N PHE A 349 -35.61 8.84 32.98
CA PHE A 349 -34.53 7.97 32.52
C PHE A 349 -34.00 7.00 33.60
N SER A 350 -34.61 6.94 34.79
CA SER A 350 -34.19 6.11 35.94
C SER A 350 -34.15 4.58 35.73
N SER A 351 -34.49 4.08 34.53
CA SER A 351 -34.67 2.66 34.23
C SER A 351 -33.71 2.06 33.18
N ILE A 352 -32.75 2.83 32.66
CA ILE A 352 -31.66 2.27 31.83
C ILE A 352 -30.58 1.69 32.75
N SER A 353 -30.31 0.38 32.62
CA SER A 353 -29.33 -0.32 33.46
C SER A 353 -27.88 0.11 33.15
N ASP A 354 -27.09 0.36 34.20
CA ASP A 354 -25.67 0.79 34.12
C ASP A 354 -24.76 -0.09 33.26
N ASP A 355 -25.11 -1.37 33.09
CA ASP A 355 -24.33 -2.39 32.35
C ASP A 355 -24.27 -2.15 30.82
N LEU A 356 -25.05 -1.16 30.34
CA LEU A 356 -24.99 -0.65 28.96
C LEU A 356 -24.08 0.60 28.86
N LEU A 357 -24.11 1.49 29.84
CA LEU A 357 -23.24 2.67 29.91
C LEU A 357 -21.77 2.30 30.17
N SER A 358 -21.53 1.26 30.97
CA SER A 358 -20.19 0.74 31.29
C SER A 358 -19.39 0.28 30.05
N GLN A 359 -20.08 -0.08 28.96
CA GLN A 359 -19.44 -0.51 27.70
C GLN A 359 -19.15 0.66 26.73
N PHE A 360 -19.76 1.82 26.94
CA PHE A 360 -19.53 3.02 26.12
C PHE A 360 -18.58 4.05 26.76
N LEU A 361 -18.35 3.98 28.09
CA LEU A 361 -17.53 4.95 28.83
C LEU A 361 -16.31 4.31 29.54
N SER A 362 -15.43 3.67 28.76
CA SER A 362 -14.07 3.34 29.20
C SER A 362 -13.13 4.54 28.93
N PRO A 363 -12.36 5.04 29.90
CA PRO A 363 -11.60 6.27 29.75
C PRO A 363 -10.35 6.11 28.87
N PHE A 364 -10.11 7.12 28.03
CA PHE A 364 -8.87 7.49 27.33
C PHE A 364 -7.64 6.59 27.49
N ASP A 365 -7.43 5.67 26.53
CA ASP A 365 -6.10 5.12 26.24
C ASP A 365 -5.87 4.96 24.72
N THR A 366 -6.11 6.06 23.98
CA THR A 366 -5.82 6.19 22.54
C THR A 366 -4.70 7.22 22.30
N PRO A 367 -3.49 6.80 21.86
CA PRO A 367 -2.35 7.71 21.66
C PRO A 367 -2.45 8.49 20.34
N SER A 368 -3.55 9.21 20.12
CA SER A 368 -3.87 9.93 18.86
C SER A 368 -4.14 11.43 19.03
N LEU A 369 -4.35 11.93 20.25
CA LEU A 369 -4.84 13.30 20.51
C LEU A 369 -3.77 14.37 20.80
N LEU A 370 -2.47 14.09 20.65
CA LEU A 370 -1.37 15.03 20.94
C LEU A 370 -0.40 15.29 19.77
N TRP A 371 -0.91 15.30 18.52
CA TRP A 371 -0.09 15.60 17.33
C TRP A 371 -0.71 16.64 16.37
N SER A 372 -1.18 17.77 16.90
CA SER A 372 -1.67 18.91 16.11
C SER A 372 -0.90 20.22 16.35
N GLN A 373 0.42 20.22 16.12
CA GLN A 373 1.16 21.47 15.90
C GLN A 373 2.49 21.31 15.11
N SER A 374 2.63 22.14 14.08
CA SER A 374 3.88 22.74 13.56
C SER A 374 5.08 21.85 13.22
N PHE A 375 5.13 21.35 11.98
CA PHE A 375 6.40 21.02 11.29
C PHE A 375 6.43 21.57 9.84
N PRO A 376 7.60 21.92 9.28
CA PRO A 376 7.69 22.60 7.99
C PRO A 376 7.55 21.63 6.80
N ILE A 377 7.03 22.14 5.67
CA ILE A 377 6.91 21.39 4.42
C ILE A 377 8.26 21.40 3.69
N ALA A 378 8.90 20.23 3.59
CA ALA A 378 9.95 19.99 2.61
C ALA A 378 9.30 19.58 1.28
N LEU A 379 9.67 20.25 0.18
CA LEU A 379 9.20 19.88 -1.15
C LEU A 379 9.97 18.65 -1.64
N ASP A 380 9.28 17.52 -1.84
CA ASP A 380 9.81 16.38 -2.59
C ASP A 380 8.75 15.86 -3.58
N ASN A 381 9.15 15.70 -4.83
CA ASN A 381 8.28 15.48 -5.98
C ASN A 381 8.06 13.98 -6.26
N HIS A 382 7.76 13.21 -5.20
CA HIS A 382 7.50 11.76 -5.28
C HIS A 382 6.26 11.35 -4.44
N PRO A 383 5.11 11.09 -5.11
CA PRO A 383 3.96 10.44 -4.49
C PRO A 383 4.19 8.92 -4.39
N ARG A 384 3.47 8.31 -3.45
CA ARG A 384 3.77 7.00 -2.85
C ARG A 384 2.50 6.14 -2.83
N GLY A 385 2.63 4.85 -2.49
CA GLY A 385 1.50 3.92 -2.30
C GLY A 385 1.40 2.75 -3.30
N PHE A 386 1.98 2.85 -4.49
CA PHE A 386 1.92 1.78 -5.53
C PHE A 386 3.31 1.33 -5.98
N MET A 387 3.59 0.01 -5.94
CA MET A 387 4.85 -0.58 -6.42
C MET A 387 4.88 -0.75 -7.95
N ARG A 388 6.05 -0.62 -8.57
CA ARG A 388 6.26 -0.89 -10.02
C ARG A 388 6.45 -2.38 -10.32
N ALA A 389 6.29 -2.73 -11.61
CA ALA A 389 6.67 -4.00 -12.23
C ALA A 389 7.95 -4.65 -11.65
N ASP A 390 9.01 -3.85 -11.49
CA ASP A 390 10.34 -4.23 -11.02
C ASP A 390 10.53 -4.14 -9.49
N GLU A 391 9.58 -3.56 -8.75
CA GLU A 391 9.71 -3.28 -7.32
C GLU A 391 9.04 -4.34 -6.42
N ILE A 392 8.12 -5.17 -6.92
CA ILE A 392 7.50 -6.29 -6.14
C ILE A 392 8.43 -7.52 -6.03
N PHE A 393 9.52 -7.52 -6.81
CA PHE A 393 10.47 -8.60 -6.86
C PHE A 393 11.80 -8.18 -6.24
N THR A 394 12.44 -9.13 -5.56
CA THR A 394 13.87 -9.06 -5.24
C THR A 394 14.69 -8.97 -6.53
N GLU A 395 15.96 -8.56 -6.41
CA GLU A 395 16.91 -8.41 -7.53
C GLU A 395 17.06 -9.68 -8.41
N ASN A 396 16.68 -10.85 -7.88
CA ASN A 396 16.69 -12.13 -8.58
C ASN A 396 15.33 -12.52 -9.20
N GLY A 397 14.34 -11.63 -9.26
CA GLY A 397 12.99 -11.90 -9.78
C GLY A 397 12.07 -12.71 -8.86
N GLY A 398 12.48 -13.01 -7.62
CA GLY A 398 11.66 -13.73 -6.63
C GLY A 398 10.86 -12.78 -5.72
N PRO A 399 9.71 -13.20 -5.16
CA PRO A 399 8.87 -12.34 -4.31
C PRO A 399 9.57 -11.87 -3.02
N ILE A 400 9.20 -10.68 -2.55
CA ILE A 400 9.78 -10.05 -1.35
C ILE A 400 9.49 -10.86 -0.07
N PRO A 401 10.53 -11.22 0.72
CA PRO A 401 10.36 -11.68 2.10
C PRO A 401 10.20 -10.49 3.05
N LEU A 402 9.16 -10.51 3.88
CA LEU A 402 8.94 -9.51 4.94
C LEU A 402 9.69 -9.90 6.23
N PRO A 403 9.68 -9.07 7.29
CA PRO A 403 10.27 -9.44 8.59
C PRO A 403 9.72 -10.76 9.17
N PRO A 404 10.50 -11.53 9.96
CA PRO A 404 10.14 -12.89 10.39
C PRO A 404 8.79 -13.03 11.10
N ARG A 405 8.29 -11.97 11.77
CA ARG A 405 6.96 -11.97 12.39
C ARG A 405 5.82 -12.31 11.42
N PHE A 406 5.96 -12.03 10.13
CA PHE A 406 4.96 -12.41 9.13
C PHE A 406 4.89 -13.93 8.88
N ALA A 407 5.99 -14.67 9.08
CA ALA A 407 5.97 -16.13 9.10
C ALA A 407 5.22 -16.67 10.34
N GLN A 408 5.33 -15.98 11.48
CA GLN A 408 4.61 -16.31 12.71
C GLN A 408 3.11 -16.00 12.57
N ILE A 409 2.74 -14.83 12.06
CA ILE A 409 1.34 -14.45 11.77
C ILE A 409 0.68 -15.52 10.89
N LYS A 410 1.33 -15.90 9.78
CA LYS A 410 0.84 -16.97 8.90
C LYS A 410 0.70 -18.31 9.65
N ARG A 411 1.70 -18.71 10.45
CA ARG A 411 1.59 -19.94 11.25
C ARG A 411 0.40 -19.90 12.22
N SER A 412 0.14 -18.77 12.88
CA SER A 412 -0.98 -18.60 13.81
C SER A 412 -2.34 -18.67 13.12
N LEU A 413 -2.50 -18.10 11.92
CA LEU A 413 -3.76 -18.10 11.18
C LEU A 413 -4.23 -19.51 10.77
N VAL A 414 -3.30 -20.43 10.49
CA VAL A 414 -3.61 -21.79 10.02
C VAL A 414 -3.57 -22.87 11.10
N ALA A 415 -3.07 -22.54 12.30
CA ALA A 415 -2.80 -23.51 13.36
C ALA A 415 -4.06 -24.27 13.80
N GLY A 416 -4.01 -25.61 13.70
CA GLY A 416 -5.14 -26.50 14.02
C GLY A 416 -6.27 -26.49 12.98
N LYS A 417 -6.10 -25.76 11.86
CA LYS A 417 -7.06 -25.61 10.77
C LYS A 417 -6.51 -26.11 9.42
N GLU A 418 -5.31 -26.67 9.42
CA GLU A 418 -4.52 -26.99 8.22
C GLU A 418 -5.29 -27.90 7.25
N HIS A 419 -6.00 -28.91 7.77
CA HIS A 419 -6.83 -29.79 6.94
C HIS A 419 -8.01 -29.03 6.31
N ALA A 420 -8.71 -28.20 7.08
CA ALA A 420 -9.86 -27.42 6.60
C ALA A 420 -9.42 -26.43 5.50
N ILE A 421 -8.26 -25.80 5.66
CA ILE A 421 -7.67 -24.87 4.70
C ILE A 421 -7.20 -25.59 3.43
N VAL A 422 -6.59 -26.78 3.53
CA VAL A 422 -6.25 -27.61 2.36
C VAL A 422 -7.51 -28.01 1.57
N GLN A 423 -8.58 -28.41 2.25
CA GLN A 423 -9.85 -28.72 1.59
C GLN A 423 -10.49 -27.47 0.96
N SER A 424 -10.47 -26.33 1.64
CA SER A 424 -11.07 -25.09 1.14
C SER A 424 -10.35 -24.56 -0.10
N TRP A 425 -9.01 -24.62 -0.12
CA TRP A 425 -8.18 -24.30 -1.28
C TRP A 425 -8.48 -25.20 -2.49
N GLN A 426 -8.66 -26.51 -2.29
CA GLN A 426 -9.02 -27.42 -3.39
C GLN A 426 -10.39 -27.09 -3.99
N ARG A 427 -11.39 -26.75 -3.16
CA ARG A 427 -12.72 -26.30 -3.64
C ARG A 427 -12.62 -24.95 -4.37
N LEU A 428 -11.82 -24.02 -3.84
CA LEU A 428 -11.58 -22.70 -4.41
C LEU A 428 -10.96 -22.76 -5.82
N LEU A 429 -9.94 -23.59 -6.03
CA LEU A 429 -9.29 -23.71 -7.35
C LEU A 429 -10.25 -24.25 -8.43
N VAL A 430 -11.19 -25.13 -8.06
CA VAL A 430 -12.25 -25.60 -8.96
C VAL A 430 -13.24 -24.46 -9.28
N ALA A 431 -13.69 -23.72 -8.26
CA ALA A 431 -14.60 -22.59 -8.43
C ALA A 431 -13.99 -21.46 -9.29
N LEU A 432 -12.73 -21.09 -9.04
CA LEU A 432 -11.98 -20.12 -9.84
C LEU A 432 -11.91 -20.54 -11.31
N ARG A 433 -11.51 -21.79 -11.61
CA ARG A 433 -11.41 -22.28 -12.99
C ARG A 433 -12.74 -22.20 -13.73
N ALA A 434 -13.85 -22.50 -13.04
CA ALA A 434 -15.19 -22.41 -13.62
C ALA A 434 -15.61 -20.95 -13.88
N GLU A 435 -15.42 -20.05 -12.91
CA GLU A 435 -15.82 -18.64 -13.06
C GLU A 435 -14.94 -17.90 -14.08
N ILE A 436 -13.63 -18.17 -14.14
CA ILE A 436 -12.72 -17.61 -15.16
C ILE A 436 -13.14 -18.04 -16.57
N ALA A 437 -13.65 -19.27 -16.75
CA ALA A 437 -14.19 -19.70 -18.04
C ALA A 437 -15.45 -18.90 -18.45
N VAL A 438 -16.33 -18.59 -17.48
CA VAL A 438 -17.48 -17.71 -17.72
C VAL A 438 -17.03 -16.27 -18.04
N ILE A 439 -16.06 -15.72 -17.31
CA ILE A 439 -15.50 -14.38 -17.55
C ILE A 439 -14.84 -14.28 -18.93
N GLY A 440 -14.02 -15.26 -19.33
CA GLY A 440 -13.35 -15.27 -20.63
C GLY A 440 -14.31 -15.29 -21.83
N VAL A 441 -15.50 -15.89 -21.68
CA VAL A 441 -16.57 -15.86 -22.69
C VAL A 441 -17.36 -14.56 -22.63
N ARG A 442 -17.77 -14.10 -21.43
CA ARG A 442 -18.68 -12.95 -21.25
C ARG A 442 -18.00 -11.59 -21.34
N LYS A 443 -16.70 -11.50 -21.02
CA LYS A 443 -15.90 -10.26 -21.04
C LYS A 443 -16.63 -9.11 -20.35
N SER A 444 -16.75 -7.95 -20.99
CA SER A 444 -17.42 -6.76 -20.46
C SER A 444 -18.90 -6.97 -20.14
N ASP A 445 -19.60 -7.86 -20.87
CA ASP A 445 -21.02 -8.18 -20.68
C ASP A 445 -21.31 -8.95 -19.38
N ILE A 446 -20.30 -9.17 -18.55
CA ILE A 446 -20.44 -9.73 -17.21
C ILE A 446 -20.58 -8.65 -16.12
N ILE A 447 -20.24 -7.39 -16.43
CA ILE A 447 -20.36 -6.25 -15.51
C ILE A 447 -21.81 -5.75 -15.54
N PRO A 448 -22.56 -5.79 -14.42
CA PRO A 448 -23.93 -5.32 -14.38
C PRO A 448 -24.04 -3.82 -14.65
N THR A 449 -25.08 -3.47 -15.39
CA THR A 449 -25.48 -2.10 -15.70
C THR A 449 -26.98 -1.94 -15.40
N ILE A 450 -27.36 -0.81 -14.83
CA ILE A 450 -28.76 -0.37 -14.64
C ILE A 450 -28.85 1.12 -14.96
N ASP A 451 -30.01 1.60 -15.40
CA ASP A 451 -30.24 3.04 -15.56
C ASP A 451 -30.67 3.68 -14.23
N PHE A 452 -30.30 4.94 -13.98
CA PHE A 452 -30.73 5.66 -12.78
C PHE A 452 -32.26 5.75 -12.66
N ALA A 453 -32.99 5.89 -13.77
CA ALA A 453 -34.45 5.87 -13.78
C ALA A 453 -35.05 4.49 -13.43
N GLU A 454 -34.27 3.40 -13.55
CA GLU A 454 -34.72 2.04 -13.21
C GLU A 454 -34.50 1.69 -11.73
N LEU A 455 -33.90 2.56 -10.91
CA LEU A 455 -33.63 2.27 -9.49
C LEU A 455 -34.89 2.09 -8.62
N GLN A 456 -36.06 2.52 -9.10
CA GLN A 456 -37.36 2.26 -8.46
C GLN A 456 -38.06 0.99 -8.99
N ASN A 457 -37.53 0.35 -10.04
CA ASN A 457 -38.12 -0.86 -10.61
C ASN A 457 -37.60 -2.10 -9.89
N HIS A 458 -38.38 -2.62 -8.93
CA HIS A 458 -38.00 -3.78 -8.10
C HIS A 458 -37.50 -5.01 -8.88
N ALA A 459 -38.03 -5.31 -10.06
CA ALA A 459 -37.59 -6.45 -10.86
C ALA A 459 -36.18 -6.21 -11.45
N ARG A 460 -35.95 -5.03 -12.02
CA ARG A 460 -34.66 -4.62 -12.59
C ARG A 460 -33.59 -4.48 -11.50
N VAL A 461 -33.96 -3.90 -10.36
CA VAL A 461 -33.14 -3.82 -9.15
C VAL A 461 -32.79 -5.22 -8.62
N SER A 462 -33.73 -6.15 -8.53
CA SER A 462 -33.45 -7.51 -8.05
C SER A 462 -32.44 -8.23 -8.94
N GLU A 463 -32.61 -8.15 -10.27
CA GLU A 463 -31.67 -8.71 -11.24
C GLU A 463 -30.28 -8.06 -11.17
N PHE A 464 -30.23 -6.71 -11.10
CA PHE A 464 -29.00 -5.95 -11.02
C PHE A 464 -28.23 -6.22 -9.71
N THR A 465 -28.92 -6.20 -8.57
CA THR A 465 -28.29 -6.35 -7.24
C THR A 465 -27.77 -7.77 -7.01
N ALA A 466 -28.48 -8.79 -7.50
CA ALA A 466 -27.98 -10.17 -7.52
C ALA A 466 -26.69 -10.31 -8.36
N LYS A 467 -26.63 -9.66 -9.52
CA LYS A 467 -25.41 -9.60 -10.34
C LYS A 467 -24.30 -8.82 -9.63
N LEU A 468 -24.57 -7.61 -9.11
CA LEU A 468 -23.59 -6.78 -8.42
C LEU A 468 -23.00 -7.50 -7.20
N ARG A 469 -23.82 -8.16 -6.36
CA ARG A 469 -23.32 -8.92 -5.21
C ARG A 469 -22.38 -10.07 -5.59
N ARG A 470 -22.56 -10.71 -6.75
CA ARG A 470 -21.64 -11.74 -7.29
C ARG A 470 -20.41 -11.14 -7.96
N ARG A 471 -20.55 -10.00 -8.64
CA ARG A 471 -19.52 -9.43 -9.53
C ARG A 471 -18.60 -8.43 -8.83
N GLY A 472 -19.09 -7.70 -7.83
CA GLY A 472 -18.33 -6.75 -7.03
C GLY A 472 -18.11 -5.38 -7.68
N GLY A 473 -18.69 -5.09 -8.85
CA GLY A 473 -18.64 -3.78 -9.49
C GLY A 473 -19.71 -3.63 -10.57
N ALA A 474 -20.07 -2.39 -10.89
CA ALA A 474 -21.19 -2.05 -11.76
C ALA A 474 -21.05 -0.66 -12.41
N ILE A 475 -21.97 -0.37 -13.34
CA ILE A 475 -22.22 0.99 -13.84
C ILE A 475 -23.70 1.33 -13.58
N ILE A 476 -23.96 2.51 -13.01
CA ILE A 476 -25.30 3.13 -13.01
C ILE A 476 -25.29 4.20 -14.09
N ARG A 477 -26.21 4.12 -15.06
CA ARG A 477 -26.27 5.03 -16.21
C ARG A 477 -27.04 6.30 -15.90
N ASN A 478 -26.66 7.40 -16.56
CA ASN A 478 -27.42 8.66 -16.57
C ASN A 478 -27.74 9.18 -15.15
N VAL A 479 -26.82 9.04 -14.19
CA VAL A 479 -26.99 9.54 -12.82
C VAL A 479 -27.03 11.07 -12.81
N VAL A 480 -26.11 11.69 -13.55
CA VAL A 480 -26.16 13.13 -13.90
C VAL A 480 -26.56 13.23 -15.38
N PRO A 481 -27.35 14.24 -15.79
CA PRO A 481 -27.62 14.47 -17.22
C PRO A 481 -26.32 14.68 -18.01
N ALA A 482 -26.18 14.03 -19.18
CA ALA A 482 -24.93 14.07 -19.94
C ALA A 482 -24.49 15.50 -20.34
N SER A 483 -25.44 16.40 -20.59
CA SER A 483 -25.19 17.82 -20.86
C SER A 483 -24.63 18.57 -19.66
N GLU A 484 -25.06 18.23 -18.44
CA GLU A 484 -24.56 18.81 -17.20
C GLU A 484 -23.16 18.26 -16.86
N ALA A 485 -22.95 16.96 -17.02
CA ALA A 485 -21.63 16.34 -16.88
C ALA A 485 -20.61 16.88 -17.90
N HIS A 486 -21.04 17.27 -19.11
CA HIS A 486 -20.20 18.01 -20.06
C HIS A 486 -19.91 19.44 -19.61
N ALA A 487 -20.91 20.20 -19.15
CA ALA A 487 -20.70 21.55 -18.62
C ALA A 487 -19.74 21.55 -17.42
N TRP A 488 -19.79 20.53 -16.56
CA TRP A 488 -18.83 20.32 -15.46
C TRP A 488 -17.40 20.02 -15.97
N ARG A 489 -17.25 19.47 -17.18
CA ARG A 489 -15.93 19.28 -17.82
C ARG A 489 -15.36 20.63 -18.24
N GLU A 490 -16.14 21.42 -18.95
CA GLU A 490 -15.77 22.77 -19.42
C GLU A 490 -15.47 23.70 -18.23
N GLU A 491 -16.30 23.66 -17.18
CA GLU A 491 -16.06 24.38 -15.92
C GLU A 491 -14.77 23.93 -15.19
N THR A 492 -14.40 22.64 -15.29
CA THR A 492 -13.09 22.15 -14.79
C THR A 492 -11.94 22.71 -15.61
N GLU A 493 -12.07 22.72 -16.94
CA GLU A 493 -11.07 23.26 -17.88
C GLU A 493 -10.87 24.77 -17.66
N THR A 494 -11.97 25.53 -17.50
CA THR A 494 -11.94 26.96 -17.13
C THR A 494 -11.26 27.17 -15.77
N TYR A 495 -11.70 26.47 -14.71
CA TYR A 495 -11.14 26.62 -13.35
C TYR A 495 -9.63 26.33 -13.30
N LEU A 496 -9.14 25.36 -14.08
CA LEU A 496 -7.71 25.09 -14.23
C LEU A 496 -6.98 26.19 -15.01
N SER A 497 -7.60 26.76 -16.05
CA SER A 497 -7.01 27.83 -16.86
C SER A 497 -6.89 29.16 -16.11
N GLU A 498 -7.86 29.49 -15.24
CA GLU A 498 -7.83 30.67 -14.37
C GLU A 498 -6.85 30.52 -13.21
N ASN A 499 -6.56 29.27 -12.82
CA ASN A 499 -5.63 28.91 -11.76
C ASN A 499 -4.41 28.15 -12.30
N PRO A 500 -3.57 28.74 -13.19
CA PRO A 500 -2.47 28.04 -13.85
C PRO A 500 -1.30 27.69 -12.91
N HIS A 501 -1.39 28.09 -11.65
CA HIS A 501 -0.51 27.62 -10.57
C HIS A 501 -0.90 26.22 -10.05
N THR A 502 -2.05 25.68 -10.48
CA THR A 502 -2.49 24.31 -10.26
C THR A 502 -1.56 23.35 -11.00
N LYS A 503 -0.57 22.81 -10.31
CA LYS A 503 0.24 21.73 -10.85
C LYS A 503 -0.59 20.44 -10.87
N GLY A 504 -0.74 19.85 -12.05
CA GLY A 504 -0.73 18.39 -12.14
C GLY A 504 0.52 17.92 -11.41
N TRP A 505 0.36 17.21 -10.31
CA TRP A 505 1.51 16.77 -9.53
C TRP A 505 2.27 15.74 -10.37
N PRO A 506 3.62 15.72 -10.35
CA PRO A 506 4.39 14.68 -11.03
C PRO A 506 4.19 13.34 -10.30
N THR A 507 3.07 12.69 -10.57
CA THR A 507 2.74 11.36 -10.05
C THR A 507 3.10 10.29 -11.06
N ARG A 508 3.10 9.03 -10.59
CA ARG A 508 3.24 7.88 -11.49
C ARG A 508 2.13 7.84 -12.54
N ASP A 509 0.95 8.40 -12.25
CA ASP A 509 -0.08 8.78 -13.22
C ASP A 509 0.02 10.30 -13.49
N PRO A 510 0.50 10.74 -14.68
CA PRO A 510 0.62 12.17 -14.99
C PRO A 510 -0.77 12.85 -15.13
N HIS A 511 -1.83 12.06 -15.31
CA HIS A 511 -3.18 12.53 -15.55
C HIS A 511 -3.93 12.96 -14.26
N LEU A 512 -3.36 12.75 -13.06
CA LEU A 512 -4.00 13.04 -11.77
C LEU A 512 -3.78 14.49 -11.32
N PHE A 513 -4.87 15.27 -11.26
CA PHE A 513 -4.83 16.66 -10.80
C PHE A 513 -5.07 16.73 -9.30
N GLY A 514 -4.15 17.40 -8.58
CA GLY A 514 -4.17 17.53 -7.12
C GLY A 514 -5.14 18.58 -6.59
N ILE A 515 -6.37 18.62 -7.13
CA ILE A 515 -7.47 19.49 -6.71
C ILE A 515 -8.62 18.65 -6.14
N TYR A 516 -9.36 19.25 -5.22
CA TYR A 516 -10.38 18.62 -4.38
C TYR A 516 -11.68 19.44 -4.36
N TRP A 517 -11.60 20.74 -4.58
CA TRP A 517 -12.68 21.71 -4.35
C TRP A 517 -13.08 22.51 -5.60
N SER A 518 -12.85 22.02 -6.82
CA SER A 518 -13.38 22.72 -8.01
C SER A 518 -14.92 22.82 -7.97
N PRO A 519 -15.54 23.80 -8.66
CA PRO A 519 -17.00 23.88 -8.78
C PRO A 519 -17.66 22.56 -9.17
N SER A 520 -17.11 21.89 -10.19
CA SER A 520 -17.51 20.56 -10.64
C SER A 520 -17.37 19.49 -9.54
N GLN A 521 -16.28 19.50 -8.78
CA GLN A 521 -16.06 18.56 -7.66
C GLN A 521 -16.99 18.79 -6.46
N ILE A 522 -17.46 20.02 -6.26
CA ILE A 522 -18.50 20.32 -5.26
C ILE A 522 -19.86 19.85 -5.77
N LYS A 523 -20.24 20.22 -7.00
CA LYS A 523 -21.49 19.79 -7.64
C LYS A 523 -21.60 18.26 -7.66
N GLY A 524 -20.60 17.56 -8.17
CA GLY A 524 -20.61 16.09 -8.27
C GLY A 524 -20.75 15.36 -6.94
N ARG A 525 -20.28 15.93 -5.82
CA ARG A 525 -20.43 15.32 -4.48
C ARG A 525 -21.72 15.71 -3.76
N ALA A 526 -22.33 16.85 -4.10
CA ALA A 526 -23.60 17.32 -3.53
C ALA A 526 -24.84 16.90 -4.35
N HIS A 527 -24.67 16.61 -5.64
CA HIS A 527 -25.77 16.41 -6.59
C HIS A 527 -26.78 15.32 -6.12
N PRO A 528 -28.09 15.62 -6.04
CA PRO A 528 -29.08 14.73 -5.43
C PRO A 528 -29.09 13.30 -5.98
N ASN A 529 -28.97 13.11 -7.29
CA ASN A 529 -28.94 11.76 -7.88
C ASN A 529 -27.67 10.98 -7.53
N VAL A 530 -26.54 11.65 -7.30
CA VAL A 530 -25.29 10.97 -6.90
C VAL A 530 -25.42 10.49 -5.45
N LEU A 531 -25.97 11.33 -4.57
CA LEU A 531 -26.30 10.94 -3.20
C LEU A 531 -27.31 9.79 -3.16
N GLU A 532 -28.36 9.80 -4.00
CA GLU A 532 -29.33 8.70 -4.04
C GLU A 532 -28.74 7.41 -4.66
N ALA A 533 -27.91 7.51 -5.70
CA ALA A 533 -27.17 6.38 -6.23
C ALA A 533 -26.25 5.76 -5.16
N GLN A 534 -25.60 6.58 -4.34
CA GLN A 534 -24.82 6.11 -3.18
C GLN A 534 -25.71 5.42 -2.14
N ARG A 535 -26.86 5.99 -1.74
CA ARG A 535 -27.81 5.35 -0.80
C ARG A 535 -28.28 3.99 -1.31
N PHE A 536 -28.68 3.92 -2.57
CA PHE A 536 -29.08 2.69 -3.24
C PHE A 536 -27.98 1.62 -3.14
N LEU A 537 -26.74 1.98 -3.45
CA LEU A 537 -25.58 1.07 -3.40
C LEU A 537 -25.23 0.64 -1.96
N MET A 538 -25.21 1.56 -1.01
CA MET A 538 -24.86 1.28 0.39
C MET A 538 -25.89 0.38 1.07
N ARG A 539 -27.18 0.53 0.75
CA ARG A 539 -28.28 -0.37 1.19
C ARG A 539 -28.15 -1.81 0.66
N LEU A 540 -27.20 -2.13 -0.23
CA LEU A 540 -26.90 -3.50 -0.67
C LEU A 540 -25.98 -4.27 0.28
N TRP A 541 -25.26 -3.54 1.15
CA TRP A 541 -24.54 -4.09 2.28
C TRP A 541 -25.53 -4.49 3.38
N ARG A 542 -25.12 -5.43 4.24
CA ARG A 542 -25.91 -5.83 5.41
C ARG A 542 -24.96 -5.97 6.59
N SER A 543 -25.46 -5.69 7.79
CA SER A 543 -24.77 -6.11 9.01
C SER A 543 -25.30 -7.47 9.45
N ARG A 544 -24.42 -8.39 9.86
CA ARG A 544 -24.83 -9.58 10.64
C ARG A 544 -24.99 -9.27 12.14
N ASP A 545 -24.50 -8.13 12.59
CA ASP A 545 -24.62 -7.61 13.94
C ASP A 545 -25.65 -6.44 13.97
N PRO A 546 -26.82 -6.58 14.60
CA PRO A 546 -27.82 -5.52 14.64
C PRO A 546 -27.40 -4.30 15.49
N SER A 547 -26.31 -4.41 16.27
CA SER A 547 -25.74 -3.32 17.07
C SER A 547 -24.56 -2.60 16.40
N ALA A 548 -24.21 -2.98 15.17
CA ALA A 548 -23.08 -2.41 14.44
C ALA A 548 -23.29 -0.91 14.12
N PRO A 549 -22.37 0.01 14.55
CA PRO A 549 -22.53 1.44 14.34
C PRO A 549 -22.22 1.86 12.89
N VAL A 550 -23.22 1.71 12.01
CA VAL A 550 -23.19 2.20 10.62
C VAL A 550 -24.60 2.60 10.15
N VAL A 551 -24.74 3.80 9.57
CA VAL A 551 -26.00 4.27 8.98
C VAL A 551 -25.85 4.29 7.45
N ALA A 552 -26.48 3.33 6.77
CA ALA A 552 -26.27 3.08 5.34
C ALA A 552 -27.15 3.92 4.38
N ASP A 553 -28.07 4.75 4.90
CA ASP A 553 -28.84 5.73 4.10
C ASP A 553 -28.30 7.17 4.19
N LEU A 554 -27.26 7.40 5.00
CA LEU A 554 -26.58 8.68 5.13
C LEU A 554 -25.21 8.64 4.41
N PRO A 555 -25.15 9.09 3.14
CA PRO A 555 -23.87 9.28 2.45
C PRO A 555 -23.08 10.43 3.08
N VAL A 556 -21.77 10.24 3.15
CA VAL A 556 -20.79 11.27 3.54
C VAL A 556 -19.73 11.39 2.46
N ALA A 557 -19.39 12.63 2.10
CA ALA A 557 -18.47 12.91 1.00
C ALA A 557 -17.02 12.54 1.36
N TYR A 558 -16.30 11.97 0.41
CA TYR A 558 -14.83 11.84 0.44
C TYR A 558 -14.23 12.68 -0.68
N ALA A 559 -13.33 13.59 -0.32
CA ALA A 559 -12.70 14.52 -1.22
C ALA A 559 -11.45 13.90 -1.86
N ASP A 560 -11.65 13.09 -2.90
CA ASP A 560 -10.58 12.66 -3.81
C ASP A 560 -10.49 13.60 -5.02
N ARG A 561 -9.47 13.35 -5.84
CA ARG A 561 -9.01 14.12 -7.00
C ARG A 561 -9.92 13.93 -8.22
N LEU A 562 -9.52 14.55 -9.32
CA LEU A 562 -9.99 14.22 -10.66
C LEU A 562 -8.82 13.80 -11.55
N ARG A 563 -9.13 13.09 -12.65
CA ARG A 563 -8.17 12.66 -13.66
C ARG A 563 -8.57 13.23 -15.01
N ILE A 564 -7.66 13.94 -15.67
CA ILE A 564 -7.84 14.45 -17.03
C ILE A 564 -6.78 13.81 -17.91
N ARG A 565 -7.22 13.14 -18.96
CA ARG A 565 -6.34 12.50 -19.94
C ARG A 565 -6.39 13.25 -21.27
N THR A 566 -5.24 13.44 -21.90
CA THR A 566 -5.06 14.21 -23.14
C THR A 566 -4.68 13.28 -24.30
N PRO A 567 -5.12 13.53 -25.54
CA PRO A 567 -4.55 12.88 -26.71
C PRO A 567 -3.05 13.16 -26.81
N GLY A 568 -2.24 12.12 -27.05
CA GLY A 568 -0.78 12.20 -27.13
C GLY A 568 -0.04 11.88 -25.83
N ASP A 569 -0.73 11.76 -24.69
CA ASP A 569 -0.09 11.38 -23.42
C ASP A 569 0.57 9.97 -23.49
N GLU A 570 1.64 9.77 -22.71
CA GLU A 570 2.36 8.48 -22.67
C GLU A 570 1.48 7.32 -22.21
N ALA A 571 1.83 6.09 -22.63
CA ALA A 571 1.06 4.86 -22.42
C ALA A 571 1.03 4.36 -20.95
N TRP A 572 0.39 5.14 -20.09
CA TRP A 572 0.15 4.82 -18.70
C TRP A 572 -0.77 3.60 -18.53
N HIS A 573 -0.55 2.87 -17.44
CA HIS A 573 -1.40 1.76 -16.98
C HIS A 573 -1.16 1.50 -15.49
N LEU A 574 -2.11 0.82 -14.85
CA LEU A 574 -2.01 0.41 -13.45
C LEU A 574 -2.24 -1.09 -13.33
N ASN A 575 -1.28 -1.78 -12.71
CA ASN A 575 -1.30 -3.23 -12.49
C ASN A 575 -2.54 -3.66 -11.69
N ALA A 576 -2.86 -4.95 -11.70
CA ALA A 576 -3.96 -5.46 -10.89
C ALA A 576 -3.63 -5.33 -9.40
N HIS A 577 -4.51 -4.71 -8.62
CA HIS A 577 -4.28 -4.43 -7.20
C HIS A 577 -5.59 -4.34 -6.42
N VAL A 578 -5.48 -4.18 -5.10
CA VAL A 578 -6.57 -3.90 -4.15
C VAL A 578 -6.10 -2.85 -3.14
N ASP A 579 -6.95 -1.87 -2.84
CA ASP A 579 -6.67 -0.79 -1.88
C ASP A 579 -7.15 -1.12 -0.46
N GLY A 580 -7.02 -0.13 0.45
CA GLY A 580 -7.40 -0.29 1.86
C GLY A 580 -6.42 -1.20 2.59
N GLY A 581 -5.13 -0.90 2.49
CA GLY A 581 -4.06 -1.71 3.08
C GLY A 581 -3.68 -2.91 2.23
N SER A 582 -2.81 -3.72 2.81
CA SER A 582 -2.03 -4.75 2.13
C SER A 582 -1.75 -5.88 3.12
N VAL A 583 -0.65 -5.83 3.87
CA VAL A 583 -0.30 -6.82 4.90
C VAL A 583 -1.30 -6.84 6.06
N GLU A 584 -1.97 -5.72 6.32
CA GLU A 584 -3.03 -5.53 7.32
C GLU A 584 -4.14 -6.59 7.20
N ARG A 585 -4.33 -7.16 6.00
CA ARG A 585 -5.31 -8.22 5.72
C ARG A 585 -5.02 -9.55 6.43
N TRP A 586 -3.77 -9.77 6.87
CA TRP A 586 -3.36 -10.93 7.66
C TRP A 586 -3.08 -10.59 9.13
N GLU A 587 -3.05 -9.31 9.51
CA GLU A 587 -2.65 -8.89 10.85
C GLU A 587 -3.83 -8.79 11.82
N SER A 588 -3.59 -9.18 13.08
CA SER A 588 -4.57 -9.10 14.17
C SER A 588 -5.12 -7.69 14.35
N ASP A 589 -4.25 -6.70 14.22
CA ASP A 589 -4.54 -5.31 14.60
C ASP A 589 -5.11 -4.51 13.41
N GLY A 590 -5.10 -5.11 12.21
CA GLY A 590 -5.65 -4.60 10.96
C GLY A 590 -7.05 -5.16 10.69
N TYR A 591 -7.16 -6.06 9.70
CA TYR A 591 -8.43 -6.72 9.35
C TYR A 591 -8.84 -7.83 10.34
N GLY A 592 -7.92 -8.33 11.16
CA GLY A 592 -8.20 -9.30 12.21
C GLY A 592 -9.10 -8.73 13.32
N ASN A 593 -8.96 -7.44 13.63
CA ASN A 593 -9.65 -6.76 14.74
C ASN A 593 -11.18 -6.71 14.57
N ALA A 594 -11.64 -6.77 13.32
CA ALA A 594 -13.06 -6.86 12.95
C ALA A 594 -13.48 -8.26 12.45
N GLY A 595 -12.56 -9.24 12.42
CA GLY A 595 -12.83 -10.61 11.98
C GLY A 595 -13.14 -10.76 10.48
N THR A 596 -12.88 -9.74 9.65
CA THR A 596 -13.29 -9.63 8.24
C THR A 596 -13.18 -10.91 7.42
N TYR A 597 -12.03 -11.59 7.51
CA TYR A 597 -11.73 -12.77 6.71
C TYR A 597 -11.81 -14.08 7.51
N GLN A 598 -12.42 -14.07 8.71
CA GLN A 598 -12.39 -15.21 9.64
C GLN A 598 -12.93 -16.50 9.02
N ARG A 599 -14.01 -16.43 8.24
CA ARG A 599 -14.58 -17.60 7.53
C ARG A 599 -13.62 -18.22 6.51
N ILE A 600 -12.73 -17.42 5.90
CA ILE A 600 -11.67 -17.90 5.01
C ILE A 600 -10.61 -18.65 5.83
N TRP A 601 -10.16 -18.08 6.95
CA TRP A 601 -9.22 -18.72 7.88
C TRP A 601 -9.79 -19.99 8.53
N ASP A 602 -11.11 -20.11 8.66
CA ASP A 602 -11.81 -21.31 9.15
C ASP A 602 -11.98 -22.41 8.08
N GLY A 603 -11.51 -22.21 6.84
CA GLY A 603 -11.67 -23.15 5.74
C GLY A 603 -13.09 -23.20 5.14
N LYS A 604 -13.90 -22.18 5.41
CA LYS A 604 -15.31 -22.03 5.01
C LYS A 604 -15.51 -20.73 4.21
N TRP A 605 -14.71 -20.53 3.16
CA TRP A 605 -14.80 -19.31 2.34
C TRP A 605 -16.17 -19.16 1.66
N GLU A 606 -16.92 -20.25 1.53
CA GLU A 606 -18.30 -20.25 1.05
C GLU A 606 -19.25 -19.45 1.98
N ASP A 607 -18.96 -19.39 3.30
CA ASP A 607 -19.71 -18.62 4.30
C ASP A 607 -19.30 -17.13 4.36
N TYR A 608 -18.16 -16.78 3.74
CA TYR A 608 -17.65 -15.40 3.71
C TYR A 608 -18.52 -14.54 2.81
N ASP A 609 -19.24 -13.59 3.40
CA ASP A 609 -19.97 -12.56 2.65
C ASP A 609 -19.11 -11.28 2.62
N PRO A 610 -18.57 -10.86 1.46
CA PRO A 610 -17.80 -9.63 1.36
C PRO A 610 -18.58 -8.39 1.82
N TRP A 611 -19.91 -8.46 1.69
CA TRP A 611 -20.89 -7.41 1.91
C TRP A 611 -21.36 -7.28 3.37
N ASP A 612 -20.72 -7.97 4.32
CA ASP A 612 -20.98 -7.82 5.76
C ASP A 612 -20.30 -6.55 6.31
N SER A 613 -21.08 -5.51 6.56
CA SER A 613 -20.57 -4.20 6.99
C SER A 613 -20.03 -4.21 8.42
N SER A 614 -20.55 -5.07 9.31
CA SER A 614 -20.10 -5.17 10.71
C SER A 614 -18.59 -5.40 10.80
N THR A 615 -18.11 -6.32 9.96
CA THR A 615 -16.71 -6.74 9.90
C THR A 615 -15.76 -5.72 9.26
N ARG A 616 -16.25 -4.53 8.90
CA ARG A 616 -15.44 -3.42 8.37
C ARG A 616 -15.19 -2.32 9.40
N LEU A 617 -16.05 -2.18 10.41
CA LEU A 617 -16.11 -0.97 11.24
C LEU A 617 -14.91 -0.78 12.18
N ARG A 618 -14.25 -1.87 12.58
CA ARG A 618 -13.05 -1.86 13.45
C ARG A 618 -11.75 -2.16 12.72
N VAL A 619 -11.73 -2.09 11.39
CA VAL A 619 -10.54 -2.40 10.59
C VAL A 619 -9.55 -1.25 10.59
N THR A 620 -8.30 -1.50 11.01
CA THR A 620 -7.19 -0.58 10.75
C THR A 620 -6.60 -0.90 9.39
N SER A 621 -7.00 -0.18 8.35
CA SER A 621 -6.57 -0.43 6.96
C SER A 621 -5.21 0.17 6.59
N ASP A 622 -4.55 0.86 7.52
CA ASP A 622 -3.17 1.30 7.39
C ASP A 622 -2.49 1.25 8.76
N LEU A 623 -1.62 0.25 8.96
CA LEU A 623 -0.82 0.11 10.18
C LEU A 623 0.57 0.78 10.06
N TYR A 624 0.89 1.39 8.92
CA TYR A 624 2.25 1.82 8.57
C TYR A 624 2.33 3.27 8.07
N ASN A 625 1.27 4.06 8.23
CA ASN A 625 1.17 5.46 7.80
C ASN A 625 1.56 5.61 6.32
N GLY A 626 0.97 4.76 5.48
CA GLY A 626 1.15 4.74 4.03
C GLY A 626 0.67 6.04 3.39
N ALA A 627 1.57 6.77 2.74
CA ALA A 627 1.21 8.03 2.10
C ALA A 627 0.19 7.79 0.96
N GLY A 628 -1.00 8.40 1.07
CA GLY A 628 -2.15 8.15 0.21
C GLY A 628 -3.09 7.03 0.70
N SER A 629 -2.92 6.53 1.93
CA SER A 629 -3.90 5.66 2.59
C SER A 629 -5.24 6.37 2.77
N CYS A 630 -6.35 5.64 2.67
CA CYS A 630 -7.68 6.18 2.91
C CYS A 630 -8.09 6.02 4.38
N SER A 631 -8.45 7.13 5.03
CA SER A 631 -8.95 7.19 6.41
C SER A 631 -10.44 6.78 6.55
N MET A 632 -11.19 6.63 5.45
CA MET A 632 -12.62 6.30 5.49
C MET A 632 -12.91 4.85 5.15
N PHE A 633 -13.91 4.26 5.82
CA PHE A 633 -14.58 3.08 5.31
C PHE A 633 -15.40 3.44 4.08
N ARG A 634 -14.89 3.06 2.90
CA ARG A 634 -15.56 3.16 1.60
C ARG A 634 -16.33 1.86 1.31
N MET A 635 -17.66 1.91 1.31
CA MET A 635 -18.51 0.77 0.89
C MET A 635 -18.37 0.49 -0.61
N PHE A 636 -18.12 1.52 -1.41
CA PHE A 636 -17.66 1.39 -2.80
C PHE A 636 -16.58 2.42 -3.07
N GLN A 637 -15.57 2.02 -3.85
CA GLN A 637 -14.82 2.96 -4.67
C GLN A 637 -15.66 3.33 -5.90
N GLY A 638 -15.43 4.51 -6.48
CA GLY A 638 -16.15 4.90 -7.69
C GLY A 638 -15.66 6.19 -8.32
N TRP A 639 -16.13 6.43 -9.55
CA TRP A 639 -15.95 7.69 -10.26
C TRP A 639 -17.13 7.99 -11.18
N LEU A 640 -17.40 9.28 -11.35
CA LEU A 640 -18.36 9.83 -12.30
C LEU A 640 -17.60 10.25 -13.58
N SER A 641 -18.17 9.98 -14.75
CA SER A 641 -17.57 10.40 -16.04
C SER A 641 -18.07 11.78 -16.48
N MET A 642 -17.18 12.58 -17.08
CA MET A 642 -17.51 13.84 -17.77
C MET A 642 -17.15 13.81 -19.28
N SER A 643 -16.56 12.71 -19.74
CA SER A 643 -16.34 12.35 -21.14
C SER A 643 -16.96 10.98 -21.47
N ASP A 644 -17.14 10.70 -22.76
CA ASP A 644 -17.25 9.33 -23.26
C ASP A 644 -15.91 8.59 -23.09
N ILE A 645 -15.98 7.31 -22.73
CA ILE A 645 -14.82 6.43 -22.57
C ILE A 645 -15.12 5.10 -23.26
N ASN A 646 -14.49 4.87 -24.41
CA ASN A 646 -14.56 3.59 -25.12
C ASN A 646 -13.59 2.58 -24.46
N PRO A 647 -13.96 1.31 -24.27
CA PRO A 647 -13.04 0.30 -23.75
C PRO A 647 -11.80 0.07 -24.63
N ALA A 648 -11.88 0.39 -25.93
CA ALA A 648 -10.74 0.34 -26.84
C ALA A 648 -9.65 1.41 -26.54
N ASP A 649 -10.02 2.53 -25.91
CA ASP A 649 -9.13 3.66 -25.63
C ASP A 649 -8.38 3.51 -24.29
N GLY A 650 -8.45 2.33 -23.66
CA GLY A 650 -7.87 2.03 -22.35
C GLY A 650 -8.72 2.57 -21.20
N THR A 651 -9.30 1.65 -20.41
CA THR A 651 -10.28 1.97 -19.35
C THR A 651 -10.00 1.21 -18.05
N LEU A 652 -10.88 1.35 -17.06
CA LEU A 652 -10.89 0.56 -15.84
C LEU A 652 -11.04 -0.93 -16.17
N LEU A 653 -10.17 -1.75 -15.59
CA LEU A 653 -10.27 -3.21 -15.63
C LEU A 653 -10.75 -3.73 -14.29
N LEU A 654 -11.75 -4.61 -14.27
CA LEU A 654 -12.28 -5.27 -13.07
C LEU A 654 -12.04 -6.78 -13.15
N CYS A 655 -11.93 -7.45 -12.00
CA CYS A 655 -11.82 -8.91 -11.89
C CYS A 655 -13.10 -9.49 -11.24
N PRO A 656 -14.19 -9.71 -12.01
CA PRO A 656 -15.55 -9.75 -11.49
C PRO A 656 -15.95 -11.11 -10.90
N MET A 657 -15.17 -11.59 -9.94
CA MET A 657 -15.38 -12.80 -9.16
C MET A 657 -15.00 -12.57 -7.69
N LEU A 658 -15.45 -11.44 -7.14
CA LEU A 658 -15.09 -10.83 -5.85
C LEU A 658 -14.71 -11.85 -4.75
N GLN A 659 -15.68 -12.64 -4.26
CA GLN A 659 -15.46 -13.61 -3.16
C GLN A 659 -14.31 -14.59 -3.46
N LEU A 660 -14.21 -15.09 -4.70
CA LEU A 660 -13.19 -16.06 -5.11
C LEU A 660 -11.81 -15.39 -5.23
N ALA A 661 -11.74 -14.19 -5.81
CA ALA A 661 -10.49 -13.45 -5.95
C ALA A 661 -9.91 -13.04 -4.59
N THR A 662 -10.75 -12.49 -3.69
CA THR A 662 -10.38 -12.13 -2.32
C THR A 662 -9.89 -13.35 -1.54
N THR A 663 -10.65 -14.45 -1.55
CA THR A 663 -10.25 -15.71 -0.91
C THR A 663 -8.92 -16.24 -1.47
N TYR A 664 -8.72 -16.14 -2.80
CA TYR A 664 -7.52 -16.64 -3.44
C TYR A 664 -6.28 -15.89 -3.00
N PHE A 665 -6.24 -14.55 -3.10
CA PHE A 665 -5.02 -13.82 -2.71
C PHE A 665 -4.74 -13.93 -1.21
N LEU A 666 -5.77 -14.04 -0.37
CA LEU A 666 -5.63 -14.27 1.07
C LEU A 666 -5.01 -15.64 1.40
N LEU A 667 -5.42 -16.71 0.72
CA LEU A 667 -4.87 -18.07 0.93
C LEU A 667 -3.57 -18.34 0.14
N ARG A 668 -3.31 -17.61 -0.95
CA ARG A 668 -2.15 -17.84 -1.84
C ARG A 668 -0.77 -17.82 -1.14
N PRO A 669 -0.50 -16.97 -0.13
CA PRO A 669 0.76 -17.01 0.64
C PRO A 669 1.07 -18.31 1.38
N PHE A 670 0.09 -19.18 1.59
CA PHE A 670 0.22 -20.39 2.40
C PHE A 670 0.52 -21.66 1.60
N PHE A 671 0.43 -21.59 0.26
CA PHE A 671 0.57 -22.73 -0.64
C PHE A 671 1.70 -22.54 -1.64
N SER A 672 2.45 -23.61 -1.90
CA SER A 672 3.50 -23.66 -2.92
C SER A 672 3.30 -24.83 -3.90
N PRO A 673 3.81 -24.71 -5.14
CA PRO A 673 3.70 -25.77 -6.14
C PRO A 673 4.77 -26.86 -5.91
N ARG A 674 4.35 -28.13 -5.96
CA ARG A 674 5.19 -29.34 -5.89
C ARG A 674 6.14 -29.42 -7.08
N ASN A 675 5.62 -29.16 -8.28
CA ASN A 675 6.40 -28.89 -9.48
C ASN A 675 6.30 -27.38 -9.79
N PRO A 676 7.38 -26.60 -9.60
CA PRO A 676 7.36 -25.16 -9.80
C PRO A 676 7.42 -24.72 -11.26
N SER A 677 7.56 -25.64 -12.23
CA SER A 677 7.66 -25.30 -13.66
C SER A 677 6.35 -24.73 -14.22
N PRO A 678 6.29 -23.43 -14.60
CA PRO A 678 5.04 -22.82 -15.05
C PRO A 678 4.56 -23.31 -16.42
N THR A 679 5.46 -23.94 -17.20
CA THR A 679 5.16 -24.54 -18.51
C THR A 679 4.59 -25.96 -18.42
N SER A 680 4.51 -26.54 -17.21
CA SER A 680 3.86 -27.83 -16.99
C SER A 680 2.34 -27.71 -17.26
N PRO A 681 1.73 -28.61 -18.06
CA PRO A 681 0.29 -28.56 -18.33
C PRO A 681 -0.57 -28.73 -17.08
N ASN A 682 0.00 -29.33 -16.02
CA ASN A 682 -0.63 -29.52 -14.72
C ASN A 682 -0.16 -28.49 -13.67
N PHE A 683 0.53 -27.41 -14.05
CA PHE A 683 1.02 -26.39 -13.10
C PHE A 683 -0.10 -25.79 -12.24
N LEU A 684 -1.26 -25.51 -12.85
CA LEU A 684 -2.48 -24.99 -12.19
C LEU A 684 -3.42 -26.09 -11.66
N ALA A 685 -3.03 -27.37 -11.68
CA ALA A 685 -3.86 -28.44 -11.14
C ALA A 685 -3.79 -28.41 -9.60
N ARG A 686 -4.94 -28.61 -8.92
CA ARG A 686 -5.01 -28.57 -7.45
C ARG A 686 -4.06 -29.56 -6.77
N GLU A 687 -3.79 -30.70 -7.44
CA GLU A 687 -2.88 -31.76 -7.01
C GLU A 687 -1.41 -31.28 -6.98
N ASN A 688 -1.06 -30.29 -7.80
CA ASN A 688 0.27 -29.69 -7.83
C ASN A 688 0.52 -28.74 -6.65
N TRP A 689 -0.48 -28.31 -5.89
CA TRP A 689 -0.30 -27.31 -4.83
C TRP A 689 -0.46 -27.94 -3.43
N ALA A 690 0.43 -27.56 -2.51
CA ALA A 690 0.47 -28.07 -1.14
C ALA A 690 0.59 -26.92 -0.13
N LEU A 691 0.05 -27.11 1.07
CA LEU A 691 0.19 -26.18 2.18
C LEU A 691 1.61 -26.24 2.74
N ASP A 692 2.24 -25.09 2.93
CA ASP A 692 3.61 -24.98 3.45
C ASP A 692 3.63 -25.12 4.98
N PHE A 693 3.99 -26.30 5.51
CA PHE A 693 4.13 -26.47 6.98
C PHE A 693 5.18 -25.52 7.57
N ALA A 694 6.27 -25.27 6.84
CA ALA A 694 7.30 -24.29 7.18
C ALA A 694 6.95 -22.91 6.58
N GLN A 695 5.95 -22.24 7.17
CA GLN A 695 5.48 -20.92 6.71
C GLN A 695 6.62 -19.90 6.60
N THR A 696 6.74 -19.26 5.44
CA THR A 696 7.70 -18.18 5.14
C THR A 696 7.08 -16.80 5.39
N SER A 697 7.90 -15.75 5.51
CA SER A 697 7.44 -14.36 5.65
C SER A 697 7.04 -13.68 4.33
N ILE A 698 6.90 -14.45 3.24
CA ILE A 698 6.46 -13.94 1.93
C ILE A 698 4.92 -13.90 1.91
N ILE A 699 4.35 -12.73 1.57
CA ILE A 699 2.90 -12.53 1.44
C ILE A 699 2.54 -12.09 0.00
N GLN A 700 3.27 -12.63 -0.98
CA GLN A 700 2.88 -12.68 -2.42
C GLN A 700 2.26 -11.38 -2.96
N GLY A 701 2.99 -10.27 -2.91
CA GLY A 701 2.53 -8.96 -3.42
C GLY A 701 1.95 -8.00 -2.37
N ALA A 702 1.74 -8.47 -1.13
CA ALA A 702 1.54 -7.58 0.01
C ALA A 702 2.89 -7.10 0.58
N VAL A 703 3.04 -5.78 0.70
CA VAL A 703 4.16 -5.07 1.36
C VAL A 703 3.58 -3.93 2.22
N PRO A 704 4.13 -3.64 3.42
CA PRO A 704 3.68 -2.52 4.26
C PRO A 704 3.74 -1.15 3.56
N SER A 705 2.79 -0.27 3.84
CA SER A 705 2.65 1.08 3.24
C SER A 705 2.37 1.12 1.73
N TYR A 706 1.99 0.01 1.10
CA TYR A 706 1.58 -0.08 -0.31
C TYR A 706 0.21 -0.74 -0.45
N THR A 707 -0.38 -0.69 -1.65
CA THR A 707 -1.53 -1.53 -2.05
C THR A 707 -1.14 -3.01 -2.18
N GLN A 708 -2.10 -3.92 -2.00
CA GLN A 708 -1.91 -5.33 -2.37
C GLN A 708 -1.79 -5.44 -3.90
N GLU A 709 -0.64 -5.87 -4.42
CA GLU A 709 -0.46 -6.08 -5.86
C GLU A 709 -0.71 -7.54 -6.29
N LEU A 710 -1.27 -7.72 -7.50
CA LEU A 710 -1.52 -9.00 -8.13
C LEU A 710 -0.96 -9.02 -9.56
N ASN A 711 -0.28 -10.11 -9.92
CA ASN A 711 0.26 -10.35 -11.25
C ASN A 711 0.33 -11.86 -11.53
N SER A 712 0.49 -12.25 -12.79
CA SER A 712 0.42 -13.66 -13.20
C SER A 712 1.55 -14.56 -12.66
N ALA A 713 2.66 -13.99 -12.20
CA ALA A 713 3.75 -14.78 -11.59
C ALA A 713 3.41 -15.14 -10.13
N LEU A 714 2.91 -14.17 -9.35
CA LEU A 714 2.54 -14.38 -7.94
C LEU A 714 1.18 -15.07 -7.82
N HIS A 715 0.22 -14.74 -8.70
CA HIS A 715 -1.19 -15.15 -8.63
C HIS A 715 -1.67 -15.96 -9.86
N PRO A 716 -0.97 -17.04 -10.27
CA PRO A 716 -1.15 -17.64 -11.60
C PRO A 716 -2.54 -18.25 -11.84
N HIS A 717 -3.23 -18.77 -10.83
CA HIS A 717 -4.59 -19.33 -11.01
C HIS A 717 -5.65 -18.29 -11.36
N LEU A 718 -5.43 -17.00 -11.05
CA LEU A 718 -6.38 -15.94 -11.42
C LEU A 718 -6.49 -15.78 -12.93
N GLN A 719 -5.41 -16.09 -13.69
CA GLN A 719 -5.35 -15.89 -15.14
C GLN A 719 -5.85 -14.49 -15.53
N LEU A 720 -5.15 -13.46 -15.04
CA LEU A 720 -5.53 -12.05 -15.23
C LEU A 720 -5.66 -11.68 -16.71
N ASP A 721 -4.94 -12.37 -17.60
CA ASP A 721 -5.09 -12.33 -19.07
C ASP A 721 -6.52 -12.60 -19.59
N LYS A 722 -7.34 -13.29 -18.78
CA LYS A 722 -8.74 -13.64 -19.08
C LYS A 722 -9.73 -13.06 -18.07
N SER A 723 -9.33 -12.96 -16.79
CA SER A 723 -10.23 -12.59 -15.71
C SER A 723 -10.33 -11.09 -15.45
N LEU A 724 -9.31 -10.31 -15.82
CA LEU A 724 -9.24 -8.87 -15.61
C LEU A 724 -9.79 -8.16 -16.85
N VAL A 725 -11.09 -7.91 -16.85
CA VAL A 725 -11.87 -7.47 -18.03
C VAL A 725 -12.17 -5.98 -17.99
N ARG A 726 -12.14 -5.34 -19.17
CA ARG A 726 -12.57 -3.95 -19.35
C ARG A 726 -14.05 -3.80 -18.96
N ILE A 727 -14.38 -2.71 -18.28
CA ILE A 727 -15.78 -2.31 -18.12
C ILE A 727 -16.44 -2.03 -19.49
N PRO A 728 -17.78 -2.11 -19.62
CA PRO A 728 -18.50 -1.60 -20.79
C PRO A 728 -18.20 -0.12 -21.08
N PRO A 729 -18.49 0.39 -22.30
CA PRO A 729 -18.33 1.81 -22.61
C PRO A 729 -19.08 2.70 -21.63
N VAL A 730 -18.52 3.86 -21.30
CA VAL A 730 -19.05 4.81 -20.30
C VAL A 730 -19.31 6.16 -20.96
N ARG A 731 -20.37 6.85 -20.54
CA ARG A 731 -20.82 8.15 -21.06
C ARG A 731 -20.73 9.23 -19.97
N PRO A 732 -20.72 10.53 -20.34
CA PRO A 732 -20.86 11.63 -19.39
C PRO A 732 -22.10 11.43 -18.51
N GLY A 733 -21.94 11.56 -17.19
CA GLY A 733 -23.00 11.38 -16.20
C GLY A 733 -23.25 9.95 -15.74
N ASP A 734 -22.57 8.95 -16.32
CA ASP A 734 -22.54 7.58 -15.77
C ASP A 734 -21.66 7.51 -14.52
N TYR A 735 -22.09 6.71 -13.53
CA TYR A 735 -21.37 6.46 -12.29
C TYR A 735 -20.87 5.00 -12.24
N VAL A 736 -19.55 4.82 -12.18
CA VAL A 736 -18.88 3.51 -12.15
C VAL A 736 -18.40 3.22 -10.75
N VAL A 737 -18.72 2.03 -10.21
CA VAL A 737 -18.45 1.67 -8.81
C VAL A 737 -17.91 0.24 -8.65
N TRP A 738 -17.05 0.03 -7.64
CA TRP A 738 -16.55 -1.27 -7.25
C TRP A 738 -16.33 -1.42 -5.73
N HIS A 739 -16.55 -2.63 -5.24
CA HIS A 739 -16.41 -3.04 -3.85
C HIS A 739 -14.93 -2.92 -3.37
N PRO A 740 -14.64 -2.55 -2.12
CA PRO A 740 -13.27 -2.28 -1.64
C PRO A 740 -12.27 -3.45 -1.84
N ASP A 741 -12.70 -4.71 -1.71
CA ASP A 741 -11.83 -5.89 -1.95
C ASP A 741 -11.77 -6.37 -3.43
N MET A 742 -12.38 -5.65 -4.38
CA MET A 742 -12.31 -5.99 -5.80
C MET A 742 -10.87 -5.82 -6.32
N VAL A 743 -10.34 -6.84 -6.99
CA VAL A 743 -9.10 -6.74 -7.76
C VAL A 743 -9.39 -5.95 -9.04
N TYR A 744 -8.72 -4.81 -9.22
CA TYR A 744 -8.89 -3.94 -10.39
C TYR A 744 -7.56 -3.39 -10.90
N GLY A 745 -7.57 -2.78 -12.08
CA GLY A 745 -6.42 -2.09 -12.67
C GLY A 745 -6.87 -1.04 -13.69
N VAL A 746 -5.91 -0.42 -14.36
CA VAL A 746 -6.19 0.45 -15.52
C VAL A 746 -5.41 -0.06 -16.71
N ASP A 747 -6.11 -0.24 -17.82
CA ASP A 747 -5.58 -0.77 -19.07
C ASP A 747 -4.50 0.14 -19.70
N ARG A 748 -3.70 -0.43 -20.61
CA ARG A 748 -2.78 0.37 -21.44
C ARG A 748 -3.58 1.12 -22.49
N VAL A 749 -3.41 2.44 -22.48
CA VAL A 749 -4.06 3.34 -23.42
C VAL A 749 -3.24 3.46 -24.71
N PRO A 750 -3.86 3.37 -25.90
CA PRO A 750 -3.27 3.87 -27.15
C PRO A 750 -2.98 5.39 -27.04
N THR A 751 -1.83 5.84 -27.54
CA THR A 751 -1.41 7.27 -27.48
C THR A 751 -2.33 8.23 -28.23
N SER A 752 -3.30 7.74 -29.00
CA SER A 752 -4.28 8.52 -29.77
C SER A 752 -5.68 8.60 -29.15
N SER A 753 -5.87 8.24 -27.88
CA SER A 753 -7.19 8.28 -27.21
C SER A 753 -7.76 9.70 -27.12
N ALA A 754 -9.08 9.85 -27.30
CA ALA A 754 -9.81 11.10 -27.06
C ALA A 754 -9.69 11.59 -25.59
N PRO A 755 -9.90 12.90 -25.31
CA PRO A 755 -9.71 13.44 -23.96
C PRO A 755 -10.76 12.92 -22.97
N ALA A 756 -10.28 12.31 -21.88
CA ALA A 756 -11.12 11.62 -20.90
C ALA A 756 -10.99 12.22 -19.49
N THR A 757 -12.05 12.87 -19.04
CA THR A 757 -12.12 13.54 -17.73
C THR A 757 -13.06 12.76 -16.79
N ILE A 758 -12.54 12.31 -15.66
CA ILE A 758 -13.32 11.59 -14.62
C ILE A 758 -13.06 12.17 -13.23
N MET A 759 -14.04 12.04 -12.33
CA MET A 759 -13.99 12.54 -10.96
C MET A 759 -14.15 11.40 -9.97
N TYR A 760 -13.22 11.22 -9.03
CA TYR A 760 -13.28 10.15 -8.05
C TYR A 760 -14.28 10.49 -6.94
N ILE A 761 -15.31 9.67 -6.81
CA ILE A 761 -16.40 9.81 -5.84
C ILE A 761 -16.74 8.40 -5.31
N PRO A 762 -16.17 7.95 -4.17
CA PRO A 762 -16.59 6.71 -3.53
C PRO A 762 -17.95 6.86 -2.85
N ALA A 763 -18.57 5.74 -2.49
CA ALA A 763 -19.74 5.70 -1.61
C ALA A 763 -19.29 5.36 -0.18
N CYS A 764 -19.44 6.31 0.73
CA CYS A 764 -19.07 6.17 2.15
C CYS A 764 -20.32 6.34 3.03
N PRO A 765 -20.67 5.36 3.88
CA PRO A 765 -21.78 5.48 4.82
C PRO A 765 -21.36 6.30 6.05
N LEU A 766 -22.32 6.78 6.83
CA LEU A 766 -22.01 7.37 8.13
C LEU A 766 -21.55 6.28 9.12
N THR A 767 -20.37 6.49 9.71
CA THR A 767 -19.78 5.72 10.82
C THR A 767 -18.99 6.67 11.70
N GLN A 768 -18.61 6.26 12.92
CA GLN A 768 -17.79 7.09 13.82
C GLN A 768 -16.46 7.50 13.15
N THR A 769 -15.74 6.55 12.54
CA THR A 769 -14.49 6.80 11.79
C THR A 769 -14.71 7.78 10.63
N ASN A 770 -15.81 7.62 9.89
CA ASN A 770 -16.14 8.47 8.75
C ASN A 770 -16.54 9.89 9.20
N ALA A 771 -17.21 10.06 10.35
CA ALA A 771 -17.49 11.38 10.94
C ALA A 771 -16.21 12.07 11.43
N LEU A 772 -15.28 11.35 12.08
CA LEU A 772 -13.97 11.84 12.49
C LEU A 772 -13.07 12.23 11.30
N TYR A 773 -13.27 11.61 10.14
CA TYR A 773 -12.68 12.09 8.89
C TYR A 773 -13.39 13.33 8.35
N LEU A 774 -14.72 13.32 8.29
CA LEU A 774 -15.53 14.40 7.73
C LEU A 774 -15.31 15.74 8.47
N ALA A 775 -15.11 15.72 9.79
CA ALA A 775 -14.73 16.90 10.57
C ALA A 775 -13.39 17.51 10.09
N ARG A 776 -12.39 16.68 9.80
CA ARG A 776 -11.09 17.10 9.25
C ARG A 776 -11.25 17.60 7.81
N GLN A 777 -12.04 16.90 7.00
CA GLN A 777 -12.33 17.26 5.61
C GLN A 777 -13.04 18.61 5.50
N ARG A 778 -14.06 18.86 6.31
CA ARG A 778 -14.80 20.13 6.34
C ARG A 778 -13.90 21.31 6.66
N LYS A 779 -12.98 21.14 7.62
CA LYS A 779 -11.94 22.15 7.92
C LYS A 779 -11.03 22.40 6.72
N ALA A 780 -10.60 21.36 6.02
CA ALA A 780 -9.79 21.50 4.80
C ALA A 780 -10.56 22.23 3.68
N PHE A 781 -11.83 21.85 3.44
CA PHE A 781 -12.72 22.49 2.47
C PHE A 781 -12.91 23.99 2.75
N LEU A 782 -13.31 24.37 3.98
CA LEU A 782 -13.54 25.77 4.32
C LEU A 782 -12.26 26.62 4.11
N LEU A 783 -11.10 26.07 4.48
CA LEU A 783 -9.79 26.71 4.30
C LEU A 783 -9.21 26.59 2.88
N GLY A 784 -9.81 25.82 1.96
CA GLY A 784 -9.25 25.51 0.63
C GLY A 784 -7.96 24.67 0.66
N GLN A 785 -7.66 24.02 1.78
CA GLN A 785 -6.47 23.16 1.95
C GLN A 785 -6.68 21.80 1.29
N PRO A 786 -5.61 21.04 0.93
CA PRO A 786 -5.77 19.70 0.37
C PRO A 786 -6.58 18.77 1.29
N SER A 787 -7.27 17.81 0.68
CA SER A 787 -8.04 16.80 1.42
C SER A 787 -7.13 15.97 2.36
N PRO A 788 -7.57 15.61 3.59
CA PRO A 788 -6.67 15.19 4.67
C PRO A 788 -5.72 14.01 4.37
N ASP A 789 -6.16 13.05 3.55
CA ASP A 789 -5.38 11.84 3.21
C ASP A 789 -4.30 12.08 2.14
N PHE A 790 -4.37 13.23 1.44
CA PHE A 790 -3.47 13.59 0.34
C PHE A 790 -2.35 14.54 0.77
N GLY A 791 -2.25 14.85 2.07
CA GLY A 791 -1.12 15.57 2.67
C GLY A 791 -1.33 17.08 2.83
N GLY A 792 -0.25 17.78 3.17
CA GLY A 792 -0.26 19.23 3.44
C GLY A 792 0.24 20.07 2.26
N GLY A 793 -0.23 21.31 2.17
CA GLY A 793 0.19 22.27 1.15
C GLY A 793 -0.73 23.48 1.11
N LYS A 794 -0.54 24.37 0.12
CA LYS A 794 -1.48 25.46 -0.13
C LYS A 794 -2.81 24.97 -0.73
N GLY A 795 -2.82 23.84 -1.43
CA GLY A 795 -4.02 23.36 -2.13
C GLY A 795 -4.61 24.46 -3.00
N GLU A 796 -5.89 24.73 -2.80
CA GLU A 796 -6.70 25.68 -3.54
C GLU A 796 -6.94 26.99 -2.74
N THR A 797 -6.19 27.22 -1.64
CA THR A 797 -6.30 28.42 -0.77
C THR A 797 -6.26 29.75 -1.52
N THR A 798 -5.61 29.79 -2.69
CA THR A 798 -5.45 30.98 -3.53
C THR A 798 -6.17 30.90 -4.87
N HIS A 799 -7.10 29.96 -5.05
CA HIS A 799 -7.80 29.78 -6.31
C HIS A 799 -8.96 30.77 -6.49
N THR A 800 -8.99 31.43 -7.66
CA THR A 800 -10.15 32.15 -8.18
C THR A 800 -11.27 31.14 -8.48
N GLY A 801 -12.52 31.50 -8.21
CA GLY A 801 -13.67 30.63 -8.48
C GLY A 801 -13.81 29.41 -7.56
N ARG A 802 -13.06 29.34 -6.45
CA ARG A 802 -13.21 28.26 -5.47
C ARG A 802 -14.57 28.39 -4.73
N PRO A 803 -15.43 27.36 -4.71
CA PRO A 803 -16.71 27.40 -4.02
C PRO A 803 -16.57 27.36 -2.49
N GLY A 804 -17.59 27.88 -1.81
CA GLY A 804 -17.81 27.78 -0.38
C GLY A 804 -19.12 27.07 -0.03
N THR A 805 -19.68 27.37 1.15
CA THR A 805 -20.87 26.70 1.68
C THR A 805 -22.13 26.96 0.85
N GLN A 806 -22.26 28.14 0.22
CA GLN A 806 -23.44 28.49 -0.56
C GLN A 806 -23.55 27.59 -1.80
N GLU A 807 -22.46 27.38 -2.51
CA GLU A 807 -22.42 26.57 -3.73
C GLU A 807 -22.62 25.07 -3.45
N VAL A 808 -22.33 24.59 -2.23
CA VAL A 808 -22.75 23.25 -1.77
C VAL A 808 -24.27 23.20 -1.60
N SER A 809 -24.86 24.24 -1.02
CA SER A 809 -26.31 24.38 -0.86
C SER A 809 -27.03 24.51 -2.20
N ASP A 810 -26.49 25.28 -3.14
CA ASP A 810 -27.07 25.46 -4.48
C ASP A 810 -27.01 24.16 -5.30
N ALA A 811 -26.01 23.31 -5.07
CA ALA A 811 -25.82 22.06 -5.79
C ALA A 811 -26.57 20.84 -5.21
N GLY A 812 -26.98 20.87 -3.93
CA GLY A 812 -27.57 19.70 -3.26
C GLY A 812 -28.45 19.96 -2.04
N GLY A 813 -28.71 21.24 -1.71
CA GLY A 813 -29.47 21.64 -0.52
C GLY A 813 -28.92 21.07 0.78
N ASP A 814 -29.82 20.88 1.75
CA ASP A 814 -29.51 20.31 3.07
C ASP A 814 -28.80 18.97 2.99
N ASP A 815 -29.15 18.11 2.03
CA ASP A 815 -28.54 16.78 1.88
C ASP A 815 -27.10 16.87 1.32
N GLY A 816 -26.83 17.82 0.42
CA GLY A 816 -25.47 18.17 -0.01
C GLY A 816 -24.63 18.76 1.13
N LEU A 817 -25.21 19.67 1.92
CA LEU A 817 -24.58 20.25 3.11
C LEU A 817 -24.27 19.18 4.16
N ARG A 818 -25.23 18.28 4.46
CA ARG A 818 -25.07 17.14 5.38
C ARG A 818 -23.98 16.18 4.89
N ALA A 819 -23.98 15.80 3.61
CA ALA A 819 -22.95 14.93 3.04
C ALA A 819 -21.54 15.55 3.16
N MET A 820 -21.41 16.88 3.05
CA MET A 820 -20.16 17.63 3.27
C MET A 820 -19.87 17.96 4.75
N GLY A 821 -20.75 17.57 5.69
CA GLY A 821 -20.63 17.81 7.13
C GLY A 821 -20.87 19.27 7.57
N LEU A 822 -21.47 20.08 6.69
CA LEU A 822 -21.73 21.52 6.89
C LEU A 822 -23.05 21.80 7.61
N LEU A 823 -23.98 20.84 7.62
CA LEU A 823 -25.26 20.87 8.33
C LEU A 823 -25.43 19.56 9.13
N PRO A 824 -25.97 19.58 10.36
CA PRO A 824 -26.25 18.35 11.12
C PRO A 824 -27.35 17.50 10.48
N TRP A 825 -27.38 16.22 10.83
CA TRP A 825 -28.49 15.34 10.51
C TRP A 825 -29.59 15.45 11.57
N GLU A 826 -30.83 15.66 11.14
CA GLU A 826 -31.99 15.41 11.99
C GLU A 826 -32.17 13.92 12.27
N ASP A 827 -32.83 13.61 13.39
CA ASP A 827 -33.34 12.26 13.60
C ASP A 827 -34.49 11.95 12.62
N LYS A 828 -34.67 10.67 12.29
CA LYS A 828 -35.73 10.20 11.39
C LYS A 828 -36.50 9.07 12.05
N GLU A 829 -37.82 9.05 11.81
CA GLU A 829 -38.66 7.93 12.17
C GLU A 829 -38.15 6.63 11.54
N GLY A 830 -38.29 5.51 12.24
CA GLY A 830 -37.83 4.20 11.81
C GLY A 830 -36.35 3.86 12.07
N ARG A 831 -35.49 4.80 12.47
CA ARG A 831 -34.11 4.48 12.88
C ARG A 831 -34.06 3.68 14.18
N SER A 832 -33.19 2.67 14.22
CA SER A 832 -32.87 1.90 15.42
C SER A 832 -32.12 2.74 16.47
N PRO A 833 -32.14 2.36 17.77
CA PRO A 833 -31.42 3.08 18.82
C PRO A 833 -29.92 3.24 18.53
N THR A 834 -29.27 2.23 17.93
CA THR A 834 -27.86 2.27 17.49
C THR A 834 -27.63 3.32 16.41
N GLU A 835 -28.49 3.41 15.40
CA GLU A 835 -28.37 4.42 14.34
C GLU A 835 -28.61 5.83 14.89
N LYS A 836 -29.56 6.00 15.82
CA LYS A 836 -29.82 7.27 16.51
C LYS A 836 -28.61 7.71 17.35
N ALA A 837 -28.04 6.81 18.14
CA ALA A 837 -26.84 7.08 18.93
C ALA A 837 -25.64 7.46 18.05
N LEU A 838 -25.45 6.78 16.91
CA LEU A 838 -24.40 7.13 15.95
C LEU A 838 -24.65 8.49 15.27
N VAL A 839 -25.90 8.82 14.90
CA VAL A 839 -26.23 10.14 14.34
C VAL A 839 -25.96 11.25 15.37
N GLY A 840 -26.38 11.07 16.63
CA GLY A 840 -26.07 12.00 17.72
C GLY A 840 -24.56 12.17 17.94
N MET A 841 -23.81 11.06 18.00
CA MET A 841 -22.35 11.08 18.11
C MET A 841 -21.67 11.78 16.93
N ALA A 842 -22.14 11.54 15.70
CA ALA A 842 -21.60 12.18 14.51
C ALA A 842 -21.90 13.69 14.47
N ASN A 843 -23.10 14.10 14.89
CA ASN A 843 -23.43 15.51 15.07
C ASN A 843 -22.54 16.16 16.14
N ALA A 844 -22.29 15.51 17.29
CA ALA A 844 -21.39 16.04 18.31
C ALA A 844 -19.92 16.14 17.85
N ILE A 845 -19.43 15.16 17.05
CA ILE A 845 -18.10 15.20 16.42
C ILE A 845 -17.97 16.37 15.43
N LEU A 846 -19.03 16.71 14.70
CA LEU A 846 -19.02 17.77 13.69
C LEU A 846 -19.38 19.15 14.26
N PHE A 847 -20.22 19.25 15.26
CA PHE A 847 -20.81 20.49 15.77
C PHE A 847 -20.74 20.56 17.30
N PRO A 848 -19.55 20.41 17.93
CA PRO A 848 -19.44 20.33 19.39
C PRO A 848 -19.99 21.57 20.11
N GLU A 849 -19.93 22.75 19.47
CA GLU A 849 -20.52 24.01 19.96
C GLU A 849 -22.06 23.99 20.04
N SER A 850 -22.72 23.01 19.43
CA SER A 850 -24.18 22.78 19.49
C SER A 850 -24.56 21.56 20.33
N TYR A 851 -23.55 20.85 20.86
CA TYR A 851 -23.68 19.63 21.65
C TYR A 851 -22.68 19.68 22.81
N ASP A 852 -22.84 20.66 23.69
CA ASP A 852 -22.14 20.72 24.98
C ASP A 852 -22.30 19.36 25.70
N MET A 853 -21.20 18.82 26.23
CA MET A 853 -21.08 17.39 26.49
C MET A 853 -22.08 16.89 27.54
N VAL A 854 -22.88 15.91 27.12
CA VAL A 854 -23.70 15.01 27.96
C VAL A 854 -22.82 13.87 28.47
#